data_AF-A0A3A4VH07-F1
#
_entry.id   AF-A0A3A4VH07-F1
#
_cell.length_a   1.000
_cell.length_b   1.000
_cell.length_c   1.000
_cell.angle_alpha   90.00
_cell.angle_beta   90.00
_cell.angle_gamma   90.00
#
_symmetry.space_group_name_H-M   'P 1'
#
loop_
_entity.id
_entity.type
_entity.pdbx_description
1 polymer ?
#
loop_
_entity_poly.entity_id
_entity_poly.type
_entity_poly.pdbx_seq_one_letter_code
_entity_poly.pdbx_strand_id
1 'polypeptide(L)'
;MKRYLPILKLIIGWPLSLLALFFIYKFISSKTDFILPNLSEINYLVLFYSIICFLTFFFLRSYVWKIILKEKGSDIKFKEITFLWASSELKRFVPGNIWSFLGRTSSFSKKGVPLKIIFSSLVIEAQFFIMACLITSVFSLSFIVYNFFGNLYYLLSIFYLLMFLGIVIFIFNLKLNKFYKLPSFFSHILPGFAPKTNLFILVLCEIYIILFGLGTYLAISSIYLLSPFHLLSFIGIFAFSFLVGFLSIITPMGLGVREGIMAAGLSKFMPLNIAGIVSVYSRIVLIFSELLFFSISFIWHKTKSKVIDNLENNFKKYKYEFFLAIFVIAYILYFTSLSFLRFDNFFTGRFDLGNMDQTVWNTAKGRIFQLTDPNGTEIISRLAFHADFILVLLAPLYFLWPDPKMLLLIQTVVLALGAVFIFLISNIVIKEKRLSLIFSFAYLINPSLNHANLYDFHPVALATTFLLGAFYFFINKKYLLFLFFAILAALTKEQVWVIISIFGFLLLVNYLKDLSSKNNLFKIKSLIFGLILFFLPFVIFYYLVSQAIPAARGNQHFALTYYADFGDSPGTIIKNIIFSPQKTFSIITQDGKLGYLFSLFAPLGFLSLLSPILLIFLLPDLIINLLSNNSQLHTIYYQYTSTITPFIFITAIFGIKKIKTITPKIPNNFYGFFILAWAFYSAYSLGPLIGAKAPNIDMIVNPPANKNIIEKFLANIPAKYSIATTNNLGSHLSHRQKIFTIPVGIDKADIIFFLLNDQFAQPSLQAQKQYVEELKRNKNYIEIFKEGDFVVFEKRNIYLQSPPKISKIKLSPFSIPTLAHRDYVGSDITIERKIESNNFFNSYIISYLSDGLKLFALMNVPKSQKPEEGYPILILNHGYISPKQYSTVNSYKEITDYFSKNGFLVLKPDYRGNANSEDDEISSLRFSYPIDVLNLISSASSLKDANKNKIFLWGHSMGGEVTLKVLEIFNKTKNSQIKAAVVWSPVIDPIRWFSKNNLPNLPEFSANPFPYEKIFKVIGTPEKNPLLWQSLSPLSYLNNIDVPVQINHGTADEMVPYEWSVELYDDLLSLNKKAVLFSYNNDNHNLSGSRDEALKNALDFFNQF
;
A
#
# COMPACT_ATOMS: atom_id res chain seq x y z
N MET A 1 44.76 12.62 -53.88
CA MET A 1 43.93 12.50 -52.65
C MET A 1 43.67 11.06 -52.16
N LYS A 2 43.37 10.07 -53.01
CA LYS A 2 43.12 8.66 -52.59
C LYS A 2 44.31 7.96 -51.89
N ARG A 3 45.56 8.35 -52.18
CA ARG A 3 46.80 7.74 -51.63
C ARG A 3 47.12 8.17 -50.18
N TYR A 4 46.66 9.35 -49.75
CA TYR A 4 46.91 9.89 -48.40
C TYR A 4 45.73 9.73 -47.44
N LEU A 5 44.57 9.31 -47.93
CA LEU A 5 43.34 9.15 -47.12
C LEU A 5 43.47 8.13 -45.96
N PRO A 6 44.20 7.01 -46.07
CA PRO A 6 44.44 6.10 -44.94
C PRO A 6 45.38 6.69 -43.89
N ILE A 7 46.39 7.44 -44.35
CA ILE A 7 47.38 8.13 -43.51
C ILE A 7 46.72 9.30 -42.77
N LEU A 8 45.89 10.11 -43.44
CA LEU A 8 45.04 11.12 -42.78
C LEU A 8 44.05 10.49 -41.78
N LYS A 9 43.47 9.31 -42.08
CA LYS A 9 42.59 8.61 -41.13
C LYS A 9 43.33 8.14 -39.87
N LEU A 10 44.60 7.77 -40.00
CA LEU A 10 45.45 7.34 -38.88
C LEU A 10 45.95 8.56 -38.08
N ILE A 11 46.44 9.60 -38.76
CA ILE A 11 47.09 10.78 -38.16
C ILE A 11 46.08 11.79 -37.58
N ILE A 12 44.87 11.87 -38.12
CA ILE A 12 43.86 12.87 -37.69
C ILE A 12 42.69 12.19 -36.95
N GLY A 13 42.28 10.99 -37.37
CA GLY A 13 41.10 10.31 -36.81
C GLY A 13 41.27 9.81 -35.38
N TRP A 14 42.35 9.07 -35.10
CA TRP A 14 42.60 8.50 -33.77
C TRP A 14 42.99 9.55 -32.73
N PRO A 15 43.88 10.50 -33.02
CA PRO A 15 44.23 11.55 -32.07
C PRO A 15 43.04 12.44 -31.69
N LEU A 16 42.12 12.71 -32.61
CA LEU A 16 40.94 13.53 -32.32
C LEU A 16 39.86 12.77 -31.52
N SER A 17 39.71 11.45 -31.73
CA SER A 17 38.88 10.62 -30.85
C SER A 17 39.47 10.51 -29.43
N LEU A 18 40.79 10.40 -29.31
CA LEU A 18 41.49 10.45 -28.01
C LEU A 18 41.37 11.84 -27.36
N LEU A 19 41.45 12.93 -28.14
CA LEU A 19 41.26 14.30 -27.67
C LEU A 19 39.84 14.50 -27.12
N ALA A 20 38.84 13.94 -27.78
CA ALA A 20 37.46 14.02 -27.33
C ALA A 20 37.23 13.24 -26.03
N LEU A 21 37.78 12.01 -25.94
CA LEU A 21 37.79 11.22 -24.71
C LEU A 21 38.53 11.95 -23.58
N PHE A 22 39.60 12.67 -23.89
CA PHE A 22 40.35 13.51 -22.93
C PHE A 22 39.52 14.70 -22.43
N PHE A 23 38.82 15.43 -23.31
CA PHE A 23 37.92 16.51 -22.87
C PHE A 23 36.75 16.00 -22.01
N ILE A 24 36.20 14.82 -22.35
CA ILE A 24 35.19 14.14 -21.54
C ILE A 24 35.77 13.79 -20.16
N TYR A 25 36.94 13.16 -20.12
CA TYR A 25 37.63 12.82 -18.88
C TYR A 25 37.92 14.06 -18.02
N LYS A 26 38.47 15.13 -18.61
CA LYS A 26 38.79 16.38 -17.91
C LYS A 26 37.53 17.07 -17.37
N PHE A 27 36.43 17.03 -18.11
CA PHE A 27 35.16 17.59 -17.66
C PHE A 27 34.60 16.80 -16.47
N ILE A 28 34.61 15.46 -16.55
CA ILE A 28 34.19 14.57 -15.46
C ILE A 28 35.09 14.76 -14.22
N SER A 29 36.42 14.78 -14.40
CA SER A 29 37.38 14.93 -13.31
C SER A 29 37.34 16.33 -12.66
N SER A 30 36.89 17.35 -13.38
CA SER A 30 36.72 18.71 -12.84
C SER A 30 35.47 18.89 -11.97
N LYS A 31 34.57 17.90 -11.97
CA LYS A 31 33.28 17.96 -11.26
C LYS A 31 33.03 16.74 -10.37
N THR A 32 33.98 15.81 -10.25
CA THR A 32 33.85 14.55 -9.51
C THR A 32 33.48 14.76 -8.04
N ASP A 33 34.14 15.69 -7.34
CA ASP A 33 33.91 15.93 -5.90
C ASP A 33 32.48 16.43 -5.59
N PHE A 34 31.81 17.00 -6.60
CA PHE A 34 30.44 17.50 -6.50
C PHE A 34 29.39 16.52 -7.03
N ILE A 35 29.79 15.60 -7.92
CA ILE A 35 28.91 14.60 -8.55
C ILE A 35 28.82 13.32 -7.69
N LEU A 36 29.95 12.84 -7.14
CA LEU A 36 30.06 11.57 -6.40
C LEU A 36 29.06 11.41 -5.24
N PRO A 37 28.80 12.43 -4.39
CA PRO A 37 27.85 12.31 -3.29
C PRO A 37 26.40 12.08 -3.74
N ASN A 38 26.02 12.53 -4.94
CA ASN A 38 24.66 12.39 -5.48
C ASN A 38 24.48 11.11 -6.35
N LEU A 39 25.55 10.34 -6.59
CA LEU A 39 25.52 9.09 -7.36
C LEU A 39 25.36 7.83 -6.49
N SER A 40 25.38 7.94 -5.16
CA SER A 40 25.23 6.79 -4.26
C SER A 40 23.83 6.18 -4.25
N GLU A 41 22.82 6.88 -4.80
CA GLU A 41 21.42 6.47 -4.83
C GLU A 41 20.85 6.31 -6.25
N ILE A 42 21.66 5.82 -7.21
CA ILE A 42 21.17 5.60 -8.58
C ILE A 42 20.09 4.51 -8.59
N ASN A 43 18.91 4.85 -9.10
CA ASN A 43 17.90 3.87 -9.47
C ASN A 43 18.27 3.20 -10.81
N TYR A 44 18.93 2.04 -10.73
CA TYR A 44 19.40 1.28 -11.89
C TYR A 44 18.28 0.84 -12.84
N LEU A 45 17.07 0.60 -12.33
CA LEU A 45 15.93 0.21 -13.16
C LEU A 45 15.47 1.39 -14.03
N VAL A 46 15.36 2.59 -13.46
CA VAL A 46 15.02 3.81 -14.20
C VAL A 46 16.12 4.16 -15.21
N LEU A 47 17.38 4.01 -14.82
CA LEU A 47 18.53 4.20 -15.72
C LEU A 47 18.50 3.22 -16.91
N PHE A 48 18.16 1.95 -16.66
CA PHE A 48 18.01 0.95 -17.72
C PHE A 48 16.95 1.36 -18.75
N TYR A 49 15.79 1.86 -18.29
CA TYR A 49 14.75 2.38 -19.21
C TYR A 49 15.19 3.62 -19.97
N SER A 50 15.96 4.53 -19.34
CA SER A 50 16.58 5.66 -20.03
C SER A 50 17.46 5.21 -21.20
N ILE A 51 18.32 4.22 -20.97
CA ILE A 51 19.20 3.65 -22.00
C ILE A 51 18.36 3.04 -23.14
N ILE A 52 17.30 2.28 -22.84
CA ILE A 52 16.40 1.73 -23.86
C ILE A 52 15.76 2.84 -24.71
N CYS A 53 15.30 3.94 -24.09
CA CYS A 53 14.76 5.09 -24.82
C CYS A 53 15.80 5.68 -25.78
N PHE A 54 17.04 5.88 -25.32
CA PHE A 54 18.12 6.41 -26.16
C PHE A 54 18.54 5.46 -27.28
N LEU A 55 18.66 4.15 -27.02
CA LEU A 55 18.93 3.15 -28.05
C LEU A 55 17.86 3.19 -29.15
N THR A 56 16.59 3.24 -28.75
CA THR A 56 15.45 3.30 -29.68
C THR A 56 15.46 4.61 -30.48
N PHE A 57 15.79 5.74 -29.84
CA PHE A 57 16.01 7.03 -30.50
C PHE A 57 17.06 6.93 -31.62
N PHE A 58 18.22 6.33 -31.35
CA PHE A 58 19.27 6.17 -32.37
C PHE A 58 18.86 5.22 -33.52
N PHE A 59 18.17 4.12 -33.22
CA PHE A 59 17.63 3.21 -34.24
C PHE A 59 16.63 3.89 -35.17
N LEU A 60 15.71 4.69 -34.62
CA LEU A 60 14.72 5.41 -35.43
C LEU A 60 15.37 6.48 -36.30
N ARG A 61 16.39 7.19 -35.81
CA ARG A 61 17.15 8.15 -36.61
C ARG A 61 17.86 7.49 -37.78
N SER A 62 18.53 6.34 -37.57
CA SER A 62 19.16 5.61 -38.68
C SER A 62 18.13 5.07 -39.69
N TYR A 63 16.91 4.75 -39.24
CA TYR A 63 15.81 4.35 -40.11
C TYR A 63 15.23 5.50 -40.93
N VAL A 64 15.10 6.70 -40.35
CA VAL A 64 14.74 7.92 -41.08
C VAL A 64 15.77 8.20 -42.18
N TRP A 65 17.07 8.08 -41.87
CA TRP A 65 18.12 8.21 -42.87
C TRP A 65 17.96 7.21 -44.04
N LYS A 66 17.59 5.96 -43.74
CA LYS A 66 17.28 4.96 -44.77
C LYS A 66 16.13 5.40 -45.67
N ILE A 67 15.04 5.92 -45.12
CA ILE A 67 13.88 6.34 -45.90
C ILE A 67 14.28 7.49 -46.82
N ILE A 68 15.01 8.49 -46.31
CA ILE A 68 15.48 9.65 -47.09
C ILE A 68 16.34 9.19 -48.28
N LEU A 69 17.32 8.29 -48.05
CA LEU A 69 18.16 7.77 -49.13
C LEU A 69 17.36 6.97 -50.16
N LYS A 70 16.41 6.15 -49.71
CA LYS A 70 15.56 5.34 -50.59
C LYS A 70 14.71 6.23 -51.51
N GLU A 71 14.09 7.28 -50.97
CA GLU A 71 13.29 8.24 -51.75
C GLU A 71 14.15 9.05 -52.74
N LYS A 72 15.46 9.20 -52.47
CA LYS A 72 16.43 9.79 -53.40
C LYS A 72 17.05 8.79 -54.38
N GLY A 73 16.56 7.55 -54.43
CA GLY A 73 16.99 6.53 -55.39
C GLY A 73 18.18 5.67 -54.96
N SER A 74 18.53 5.66 -53.67
CA SER A 74 19.62 4.83 -53.12
C SER A 74 19.09 3.85 -52.06
N ASP A 75 18.90 2.58 -52.42
CA ASP A 75 18.42 1.55 -51.50
C ASP A 75 19.58 0.69 -50.96
N ILE A 76 19.93 0.92 -49.69
CA ILE A 76 20.96 0.16 -48.98
C ILE A 76 20.29 -0.67 -47.87
N LYS A 77 20.83 -1.86 -47.59
CA LYS A 77 20.33 -2.73 -46.52
C LYS A 77 20.33 -1.99 -45.17
N PHE A 78 19.26 -2.16 -44.39
CA PHE A 78 19.07 -1.41 -43.14
C PHE A 78 20.18 -1.64 -42.11
N LYS A 79 20.66 -2.89 -41.97
CA LYS A 79 21.79 -3.21 -41.09
C LYS A 79 23.08 -2.47 -41.45
N GLU A 80 23.32 -2.26 -42.75
CA GLU A 80 24.50 -1.51 -43.21
C GLU A 80 24.31 -0.01 -42.96
N ILE A 81 23.11 0.52 -43.23
CA ILE A 81 22.78 1.91 -42.95
C ILE A 81 22.97 2.23 -41.46
N THR A 82 22.45 1.37 -40.58
CA THR A 82 22.51 1.57 -39.13
C THR A 82 23.95 1.68 -38.66
N PHE A 83 24.81 0.75 -39.06
CA PHE A 83 26.23 0.77 -38.71
C PHE A 83 26.97 1.98 -39.30
N LEU A 84 26.78 2.28 -40.59
CA LEU A 84 27.45 3.41 -41.24
C LEU A 84 27.02 4.75 -40.64
N TRP A 85 25.72 4.91 -40.33
CA TRP A 85 25.17 6.08 -39.65
C TRP A 85 25.78 6.22 -38.25
N ALA A 86 25.73 5.16 -37.42
CA ALA A 86 26.31 5.16 -36.07
C ALA A 86 27.81 5.52 -36.09
N SER A 87 28.58 4.90 -37.00
CA SER A 87 30.01 5.16 -37.15
C SER A 87 30.34 6.60 -37.57
N SER A 88 29.41 7.26 -38.28
CA SER A 88 29.59 8.64 -38.71
C SER A 88 29.21 9.64 -37.62
N GLU A 89 28.24 9.31 -36.78
CA GLU A 89 27.82 10.13 -35.65
C GLU A 89 28.92 10.25 -34.59
N LEU A 90 29.65 9.17 -34.30
CA LEU A 90 30.78 9.21 -33.35
C LEU A 90 31.88 10.21 -33.74
N LYS A 91 31.97 10.61 -35.01
CA LYS A 91 32.98 11.59 -35.46
C LYS A 91 32.65 13.01 -35.03
N ARG A 92 31.45 13.29 -34.51
CA ARG A 92 31.07 14.61 -33.97
C ARG A 92 31.76 14.96 -32.66
N PHE A 93 32.37 13.97 -31.99
CA PHE A 93 33.16 14.20 -30.79
C PHE A 93 34.49 14.93 -31.08
N VAL A 94 34.90 14.96 -32.35
CA VAL A 94 36.01 15.78 -32.82
C VAL A 94 35.60 17.27 -32.85
N PRO A 95 36.46 18.22 -32.40
CA PRO A 95 36.16 19.65 -32.50
C PRO A 95 35.71 20.08 -33.90
N GLY A 96 34.51 20.66 -33.96
CA GLY A 96 33.81 21.07 -35.19
C GLY A 96 32.74 20.05 -35.65
N ASN A 97 31.49 20.49 -35.79
CA ASN A 97 30.37 19.59 -36.18
C ASN A 97 30.50 19.03 -37.61
N ILE A 98 31.44 19.53 -38.43
CA ILE A 98 31.66 19.15 -39.82
C ILE A 98 32.11 17.68 -39.97
N TRP A 99 32.80 17.11 -38.98
CA TRP A 99 33.40 15.78 -39.09
C TRP A 99 32.37 14.63 -39.17
N SER A 100 31.21 14.78 -38.55
CA SER A 100 30.13 13.79 -38.64
C SER A 100 29.50 13.77 -40.04
N PHE A 101 29.34 14.94 -40.66
CA PHE A 101 28.87 15.12 -42.03
C PHE A 101 29.89 14.56 -43.03
N LEU A 102 31.17 14.91 -42.91
CA LEU A 102 32.25 14.33 -43.74
C LEU A 102 32.36 12.82 -43.55
N GLY A 103 32.13 12.33 -42.33
CA GLY A 103 32.03 10.93 -42.00
C GLY A 103 30.91 10.22 -42.76
N ARG A 104 29.70 10.80 -42.77
CA ARG A 104 28.53 10.33 -43.53
C ARG A 104 28.89 10.25 -45.01
N THR A 105 29.40 11.35 -45.57
CA THR A 105 29.76 11.49 -46.99
C THR A 105 30.79 10.45 -47.41
N SER A 106 31.86 10.28 -46.63
CA SER A 106 32.88 9.26 -46.92
C SER A 106 32.35 7.84 -46.84
N SER A 107 31.52 7.52 -45.84
CA SER A 107 30.99 6.17 -45.63
C SER A 107 29.99 5.77 -46.72
N PHE A 108 29.05 6.65 -47.07
CA PHE A 108 28.01 6.35 -48.06
C PHE A 108 28.48 6.47 -49.51
N SER A 109 29.43 7.37 -49.81
CA SER A 109 30.04 7.44 -51.17
C SER A 109 30.80 6.17 -51.53
N LYS A 110 31.47 5.54 -50.55
CA LYS A 110 32.11 4.22 -50.72
C LYS A 110 31.12 3.10 -51.05
N LYS A 111 29.83 3.29 -50.74
CA LYS A 111 28.74 2.37 -51.07
C LYS A 111 28.03 2.73 -52.37
N GLY A 112 28.59 3.64 -53.16
CA GLY A 112 28.06 4.03 -54.47
C GLY A 112 26.99 5.11 -54.43
N VAL A 113 26.70 5.72 -53.27
CA VAL A 113 25.74 6.83 -53.20
C VAL A 113 26.39 8.11 -53.76
N PRO A 114 25.78 8.77 -54.77
CA PRO A 114 26.29 10.03 -55.32
C PRO A 114 26.42 11.13 -54.26
N LEU A 115 27.50 11.92 -54.31
CA LEU A 115 27.76 13.02 -53.36
C LEU A 115 26.58 14.01 -53.27
N LYS A 116 26.00 14.38 -54.41
CA LYS A 116 24.83 15.27 -54.49
C LYS A 116 23.64 14.74 -53.69
N ILE A 117 23.40 13.42 -53.74
CA ILE A 117 22.33 12.78 -52.98
C ILE A 117 22.64 12.87 -51.49
N ILE A 118 23.86 12.50 -51.06
CA ILE A 118 24.24 12.52 -49.65
C ILE A 118 24.09 13.92 -49.04
N PHE A 119 24.63 14.95 -49.71
CA PHE A 119 24.49 16.34 -49.23
C PHE A 119 23.04 16.77 -49.13
N SER A 120 22.22 16.48 -50.15
CA SER A 120 20.79 16.80 -50.10
C SER A 120 20.06 16.05 -48.98
N SER A 121 20.43 14.80 -48.71
CA SER A 121 19.84 14.00 -47.63
C SER A 121 20.21 14.51 -46.24
N LEU A 122 21.44 15.02 -46.05
CA LEU A 122 21.87 15.65 -44.79
C LEU A 122 21.05 16.89 -44.47
N VAL A 123 20.79 17.75 -45.48
CA VAL A 123 19.96 18.94 -45.32
C VAL A 123 18.52 18.53 -44.96
N ILE A 124 17.96 17.53 -45.66
CA ILE A 124 16.61 17.02 -45.39
C ILE A 124 16.50 16.44 -43.97
N GLU A 125 17.48 15.64 -43.52
CA GLU A 125 17.52 15.10 -42.15
C GLU A 125 17.50 16.23 -41.11
N ALA A 126 18.31 17.28 -41.33
CA ALA A 126 18.34 18.45 -40.45
C ALA A 126 17.01 19.22 -40.44
N GLN A 127 16.36 19.40 -41.59
CA GLN A 127 15.04 20.06 -41.69
C GLN A 127 13.97 19.32 -40.87
N PHE A 128 13.89 17.99 -41.01
CA PHE A 128 12.95 17.17 -40.23
C PHE A 128 13.28 17.18 -38.74
N PHE A 129 14.56 17.11 -38.38
CA PHE A 129 15.01 17.18 -37.00
C PHE A 129 14.64 18.50 -36.33
N ILE A 130 14.90 19.63 -37.00
CA ILE A 130 14.56 20.98 -36.51
C ILE A 130 13.05 21.10 -36.33
N MET A 131 12.26 20.71 -37.35
CA MET A 131 10.81 20.77 -37.28
C MET A 131 10.28 19.92 -36.11
N ALA A 132 10.82 18.72 -35.92
CA ALA A 132 10.37 17.85 -34.83
C ALA A 132 10.72 18.39 -33.44
N CYS A 133 11.92 18.97 -33.28
CA CYS A 133 12.27 19.63 -32.03
C CYS A 133 11.36 20.84 -31.76
N LEU A 134 11.04 21.65 -32.77
CA LEU A 134 10.15 22.80 -32.63
C LEU A 134 8.75 22.38 -32.17
N ILE A 135 8.18 21.35 -32.80
CA ILE A 135 6.85 20.80 -32.45
C ILE A 135 6.86 20.27 -31.02
N THR A 136 7.84 19.45 -30.63
CA THR A 136 7.91 18.91 -29.27
C THR A 136 8.18 20.01 -28.22
N SER A 137 8.97 21.04 -28.57
CA SER A 137 9.26 22.17 -27.66
C SER A 137 8.00 22.96 -27.27
N VAL A 138 6.91 22.83 -28.04
CA VAL A 138 5.62 23.44 -27.74
C VAL A 138 5.07 23.01 -26.37
N PHE A 139 5.42 21.83 -25.86
CA PHE A 139 5.00 21.41 -24.51
C PHE A 139 5.64 22.24 -23.39
N SER A 140 6.70 22.99 -23.68
CA SER A 140 7.36 23.92 -22.75
C SER A 140 6.98 25.39 -22.97
N LEU A 141 6.16 25.68 -23.99
CA LEU A 141 5.91 27.04 -24.47
C LEU A 141 5.13 27.90 -23.47
N SER A 142 4.21 27.31 -22.72
CA SER A 142 3.50 27.99 -21.62
C SER A 142 4.47 28.53 -20.57
N PHE A 143 5.54 27.78 -20.29
CA PHE A 143 6.58 28.17 -19.35
C PHE A 143 7.56 29.19 -19.94
N ILE A 144 7.97 29.00 -21.20
CA ILE A 144 8.87 29.95 -21.90
C ILE A 144 8.19 31.32 -22.05
N VAL A 145 6.94 31.36 -22.53
CA VAL A 145 6.21 32.61 -22.76
C VAL A 145 5.90 33.33 -21.46
N TYR A 146 5.44 32.62 -20.42
CA TYR A 146 5.17 33.22 -19.12
C TYR A 146 6.42 33.89 -18.53
N ASN A 147 7.59 33.25 -18.64
CA ASN A 147 8.82 33.78 -18.06
C ASN A 147 9.41 34.98 -18.81
N PHE A 148 9.30 35.02 -20.14
CA PHE A 148 9.88 36.11 -20.93
C PHE A 148 8.91 37.26 -21.20
N PHE A 149 7.60 36.98 -21.23
CA PHE A 149 6.58 37.91 -21.70
C PHE A 149 5.41 38.10 -20.71
N GLY A 150 5.38 37.42 -19.57
CA GLY A 150 4.32 37.55 -18.55
C GLY A 150 2.98 36.90 -18.95
N ASN A 151 1.86 37.45 -18.46
CA ASN A 151 0.49 36.92 -18.63
C ASN A 151 -0.12 37.15 -20.04
N LEU A 152 0.68 37.08 -21.11
CA LEU A 152 0.21 37.31 -22.48
C LEU A 152 -0.29 36.00 -23.12
N TYR A 153 -1.35 35.43 -22.56
CA TYR A 153 -1.93 34.14 -23.03
C TYR A 153 -2.36 34.17 -24.51
N TYR A 154 -2.70 35.33 -25.06
CA TYR A 154 -3.05 35.48 -26.48
C TYR A 154 -1.86 35.20 -27.42
N LEU A 155 -0.61 35.43 -26.96
CA LEU A 155 0.59 35.10 -27.75
C LEU A 155 0.71 33.59 -27.94
N LEU A 156 0.32 32.78 -26.93
CA LEU A 156 0.35 31.31 -27.04
C LEU A 156 -0.56 30.82 -28.16
N SER A 157 -1.80 31.32 -28.25
CA SER A 157 -2.71 30.99 -29.36
C SER A 157 -2.14 31.33 -30.74
N ILE A 158 -1.45 32.46 -30.86
CA ILE A 158 -0.79 32.85 -32.12
C ILE A 158 0.38 31.90 -32.43
N PHE A 159 1.20 31.56 -31.44
CA PHE A 159 2.29 30.58 -31.63
C PHE A 159 1.77 29.21 -32.05
N TYR A 160 0.71 28.71 -31.42
CA TYR A 160 0.09 27.44 -31.81
C TYR A 160 -0.44 27.49 -33.26
N LEU A 161 -1.08 28.59 -33.65
CA LEU A 161 -1.57 28.80 -35.01
C LEU A 161 -0.42 28.85 -36.03
N LEU A 162 0.63 29.62 -35.74
CA LEU A 162 1.82 29.72 -36.60
C LEU A 162 2.54 28.38 -36.72
N MET A 163 2.64 27.61 -35.63
CA MET A 163 3.22 26.27 -35.64
C MET A 163 2.37 25.34 -36.51
N PHE A 164 1.05 25.34 -36.34
CA PHE A 164 0.13 24.56 -37.17
C PHE A 164 0.27 24.90 -38.65
N LEU A 165 0.27 26.18 -39.01
CA LEU A 165 0.50 26.65 -40.38
C LEU A 165 1.87 26.20 -40.89
N GLY A 166 2.92 26.31 -40.08
CA GLY A 166 4.27 25.85 -40.39
C GLY A 166 4.33 24.35 -40.71
N ILE A 167 3.67 23.51 -39.90
CA ILE A 167 3.55 22.06 -40.13
C ILE A 167 2.83 21.77 -41.44
N VAL A 168 1.72 22.46 -41.71
CA VAL A 168 0.95 22.30 -42.96
C VAL A 168 1.81 22.67 -44.17
N ILE A 169 2.51 23.82 -44.12
CA ILE A 169 3.43 24.24 -45.20
C ILE A 169 4.55 23.21 -45.38
N PHE A 170 5.11 22.71 -44.27
CA PHE A 170 6.20 21.74 -44.29
C PHE A 170 5.80 20.42 -44.93
N ILE A 171 4.60 19.91 -44.60
CA ILE A 171 4.06 18.66 -45.16
C ILE A 171 3.69 18.86 -46.64
N PHE A 172 2.98 19.94 -46.97
CA PHE A 172 2.42 20.17 -48.32
C PHE A 172 3.35 20.93 -49.26
N ASN A 173 4.62 21.13 -48.88
CA ASN A 173 5.61 21.95 -49.59
C ASN A 173 5.63 21.80 -51.11
N LEU A 174 5.69 20.58 -51.65
CA LEU A 174 5.76 20.32 -53.08
C LEU A 174 4.49 20.75 -53.81
N LYS A 175 3.32 20.50 -53.21
CA LYS A 175 2.04 20.92 -53.79
C LYS A 175 1.93 22.44 -53.75
N LEU A 176 2.23 23.05 -52.60
CA LEU A 176 2.20 24.50 -52.45
C LEU A 176 3.17 25.18 -53.41
N ASN A 177 4.38 24.66 -53.58
CA ASN A 177 5.34 25.21 -54.53
C ASN A 177 4.84 25.10 -55.98
N LYS A 178 4.17 23.98 -56.33
CA LYS A 178 3.58 23.80 -57.66
C LYS A 178 2.46 24.81 -57.96
N PHE A 179 1.62 25.12 -56.98
CA PHE A 179 0.47 26.03 -57.17
C PHE A 179 0.83 27.50 -57.01
N TYR A 180 1.64 27.85 -56.01
CA TYR A 180 1.91 29.23 -55.60
C TYR A 180 3.30 29.72 -55.95
N LYS A 181 4.16 28.89 -56.57
CA LYS A 181 5.57 29.21 -56.90
C LYS A 181 6.29 29.85 -55.71
N LEU A 182 6.49 29.07 -54.66
CA LEU A 182 7.13 29.57 -53.44
C LEU A 182 8.49 30.22 -53.76
N PRO A 183 8.87 31.31 -53.07
CA PRO A 183 10.17 31.93 -53.24
C PRO A 183 11.32 30.92 -53.18
N SER A 184 12.38 31.13 -53.97
CA SER A 184 13.52 30.20 -54.08
C SER A 184 14.13 29.82 -52.73
N PHE A 185 14.08 30.72 -51.75
CA PHE A 185 14.44 30.47 -50.35
C PHE A 185 13.73 29.25 -49.75
N PHE A 186 12.40 29.14 -49.91
CA PHE A 186 11.61 28.02 -49.35
C PHE A 186 11.94 26.68 -50.03
N SER A 187 12.38 26.69 -51.28
CA SER A 187 12.79 25.46 -51.98
C SER A 187 14.05 24.81 -51.38
N HIS A 188 14.84 25.56 -50.60
CA HIS A 188 16.04 25.06 -49.91
C HIS A 188 15.78 24.66 -48.44
N ILE A 189 14.67 25.12 -47.84
CA ILE A 189 14.31 24.90 -46.43
C ILE A 189 13.31 23.76 -46.26
N LEU A 190 12.60 23.41 -47.33
CA LEU A 190 11.57 22.38 -47.30
C LEU A 190 12.09 21.05 -47.91
N PRO A 191 11.72 19.89 -47.35
CA PRO A 191 12.30 18.58 -47.72
C PRO A 191 11.98 18.11 -49.14
N GLY A 192 10.94 18.68 -49.77
CA GLY A 192 10.63 18.45 -51.18
C GLY A 192 10.22 17.03 -51.53
N PHE A 193 9.65 16.26 -50.58
CA PHE A 193 8.98 14.99 -50.88
C PHE A 193 7.47 15.13 -50.97
N ALA A 194 6.80 14.09 -51.46
CA ALA A 194 5.34 14.03 -51.48
C ALA A 194 4.77 14.19 -50.05
N PRO A 195 3.58 14.81 -49.87
CA PRO A 195 3.03 15.06 -48.54
C PRO A 195 2.93 13.83 -47.64
N LYS A 196 2.61 12.66 -48.22
CA LYS A 196 2.56 11.39 -47.50
C LYS A 196 3.93 10.98 -46.93
N THR A 197 4.99 11.18 -47.70
CA THR A 197 6.38 10.88 -47.29
C THR A 197 6.84 11.88 -46.24
N ASN A 198 6.56 13.17 -46.42
CA ASN A 198 6.88 14.21 -45.43
C ASN A 198 6.21 13.91 -44.08
N LEU A 199 4.90 13.64 -44.08
CA LEU A 199 4.17 13.31 -42.87
C LEU A 199 4.74 12.06 -42.19
N PHE A 200 5.05 11.01 -42.96
CA PHE A 200 5.59 9.77 -42.40
C PHE A 200 6.96 9.95 -41.75
N ILE A 201 7.87 10.67 -42.41
CA ILE A 201 9.21 10.97 -41.86
C ILE A 201 9.07 11.87 -40.63
N LEU A 202 8.23 12.92 -40.70
CA LEU A 202 8.02 13.83 -39.58
C LEU A 202 7.48 13.10 -38.35
N VAL A 203 6.49 12.22 -38.51
CA VAL A 203 5.96 11.41 -37.39
C VAL A 203 7.04 10.52 -36.77
N LEU A 204 7.90 9.88 -37.57
CA LEU A 204 9.03 9.12 -37.04
C LEU A 204 10.02 10.03 -36.30
N CYS A 205 10.19 11.27 -36.75
CA CYS A 205 11.02 12.26 -36.09
C CYS A 205 10.45 12.70 -34.75
N GLU A 206 9.15 12.97 -34.68
CA GLU A 206 8.47 13.24 -33.40
C GLU A 206 8.66 12.10 -32.40
N ILE A 207 8.45 10.86 -32.85
CA ILE A 207 8.59 9.69 -31.96
C ILE A 207 10.01 9.63 -31.39
N TYR A 208 11.05 9.80 -32.22
CA TYR A 208 12.42 9.73 -31.68
C TYR A 208 12.76 10.96 -30.82
N ILE A 209 12.25 12.15 -31.11
CA ILE A 209 12.49 13.35 -30.27
C ILE A 209 11.82 13.19 -28.90
N ILE A 210 10.60 12.67 -28.87
CA ILE A 210 9.90 12.34 -27.61
C ILE A 210 10.67 11.27 -26.84
N LEU A 211 11.18 10.22 -27.50
CA LEU A 211 12.03 9.20 -26.85
C LEU A 211 13.34 9.78 -26.31
N PHE A 212 13.93 10.74 -27.01
CA PHE A 212 15.10 11.46 -26.50
C PHE A 212 14.75 12.29 -25.26
N GLY A 213 13.63 13.02 -25.28
CA GLY A 213 13.15 13.78 -24.12
C GLY A 213 12.83 12.86 -22.94
N LEU A 214 12.12 11.75 -23.18
CA LEU A 214 11.80 10.75 -22.15
C LEU A 214 13.06 10.06 -21.62
N GLY A 215 14.00 9.69 -22.48
CA GLY A 215 15.31 9.15 -22.08
C GLY A 215 16.08 10.13 -21.19
N THR A 216 16.03 11.43 -21.51
CA THR A 216 16.65 12.49 -20.69
C THR A 216 15.94 12.65 -19.35
N TYR A 217 14.60 12.64 -19.34
CA TYR A 217 13.78 12.67 -18.12
C TYR A 217 14.09 11.49 -17.20
N LEU A 218 14.15 10.27 -17.75
CA LEU A 218 14.46 9.06 -17.00
C LEU A 218 15.91 9.03 -16.54
N ALA A 219 16.86 9.54 -17.33
CA ALA A 219 18.23 9.69 -16.88
C ALA A 219 18.26 10.57 -15.63
N ILE A 220 17.69 11.79 -15.69
CA ILE A 220 17.67 12.67 -14.54
C ILE A 220 16.93 12.02 -13.36
N SER A 221 15.75 11.43 -13.58
CA SER A 221 14.95 10.71 -12.58
C SER A 221 15.65 9.51 -11.94
N SER A 222 16.73 8.98 -12.56
CA SER A 222 17.51 7.90 -11.96
C SER A 222 18.38 8.36 -10.78
N ILE A 223 18.65 9.66 -10.67
CA ILE A 223 19.45 10.26 -9.57
C ILE A 223 18.70 11.36 -8.81
N TYR A 224 17.70 11.98 -9.44
CA TYR A 224 16.89 13.03 -8.86
C TYR A 224 15.47 12.93 -9.40
N LEU A 225 14.52 12.51 -8.57
CA LEU A 225 13.15 12.25 -8.98
C LEU A 225 12.48 13.53 -9.51
N LEU A 226 12.32 13.62 -10.82
CA LEU A 226 11.50 14.66 -11.43
C LEU A 226 10.03 14.33 -11.22
N SER A 227 9.21 15.34 -10.94
CA SER A 227 7.77 15.15 -10.81
C SER A 227 7.17 14.71 -12.16
N PRO A 228 6.48 13.55 -12.22
CA PRO A 228 5.82 13.08 -13.43
C PRO A 228 4.70 14.01 -13.91
N PHE A 229 4.19 14.89 -13.03
CA PHE A 229 3.16 15.88 -13.36
C PHE A 229 3.60 16.82 -14.49
N HIS A 230 4.90 17.16 -14.55
CA HIS A 230 5.45 18.07 -15.56
C HIS A 230 6.18 17.33 -16.69
N LEU A 231 5.93 16.01 -16.89
CA LEU A 231 6.66 15.18 -17.85
C LEU A 231 6.70 15.79 -19.26
N LEU A 232 5.55 16.22 -19.81
CA LEU A 232 5.49 16.80 -21.16
C LEU A 232 6.28 18.12 -21.24
N SER A 233 6.22 18.95 -20.20
CA SER A 233 7.00 20.19 -20.12
C SER A 233 8.50 19.91 -20.09
N PHE A 234 8.95 18.91 -19.33
CA PHE A 234 10.35 18.49 -19.32
C PHE A 234 10.80 17.96 -20.69
N ILE A 235 10.00 17.09 -21.33
CA ILE A 235 10.27 16.60 -22.70
C ILE A 235 10.42 17.79 -23.67
N GLY A 236 9.55 18.79 -23.56
CA GLY A 236 9.64 20.03 -24.34
C GLY A 236 10.92 20.82 -24.07
N ILE A 237 11.31 21.02 -22.80
CA ILE A 237 12.56 21.71 -22.42
C ILE A 237 13.78 20.97 -22.99
N PHE A 238 13.81 19.64 -22.89
CA PHE A 238 14.92 18.83 -23.38
C PHE A 238 15.02 18.86 -24.90
N ALA A 239 13.89 18.79 -25.61
CA ALA A 239 13.84 18.95 -27.06
C ALA A 239 14.34 20.34 -27.49
N PHE A 240 13.94 21.39 -26.78
CA PHE A 240 14.38 22.76 -27.04
C PHE A 240 15.89 22.93 -26.79
N SER A 241 16.38 22.44 -25.65
CA SER A 241 17.81 22.40 -25.33
C SER A 241 18.61 21.69 -26.42
N PHE A 242 18.09 20.57 -26.94
CA PHE A 242 18.76 19.84 -28.00
C PHE A 242 18.78 20.59 -29.33
N LEU A 243 17.70 21.30 -29.66
CA LEU A 243 17.64 22.19 -30.82
C LEU A 243 18.66 23.32 -30.74
N VAL A 244 18.72 24.04 -29.62
CA VAL A 244 19.68 25.15 -29.45
C VAL A 244 21.12 24.63 -29.49
N GLY A 245 21.38 23.49 -28.85
CA GLY A 245 22.67 22.81 -28.94
C GLY A 245 23.04 22.39 -30.36
N PHE A 246 22.07 21.92 -31.16
CA PHE A 246 22.27 21.54 -32.56
C PHE A 246 22.57 22.75 -33.47
N LEU A 247 21.93 23.90 -33.21
CA LEU A 247 22.15 25.14 -33.95
C LEU A 247 23.44 25.86 -33.55
N SER A 248 24.06 25.51 -32.41
CA SER A 248 25.35 26.05 -32.01
C SER A 248 26.50 25.47 -32.85
N ILE A 249 26.86 26.19 -33.92
CA ILE A 249 27.89 25.77 -34.89
C ILE A 249 29.32 25.88 -34.30
N ILE A 250 29.52 26.79 -33.34
CA ILE A 250 30.84 27.13 -32.78
C ILE A 250 31.31 26.08 -31.76
N THR A 251 30.38 25.53 -30.97
CA THR A 251 30.70 24.59 -29.88
C THR A 251 30.57 23.13 -30.35
N PRO A 252 31.56 22.24 -30.10
CA PRO A 252 31.45 20.83 -30.45
C PRO A 252 30.21 20.18 -29.81
N MET A 253 29.26 19.70 -30.62
CA MET A 253 28.02 19.09 -30.14
C MET A 253 27.22 20.00 -29.16
N GLY A 254 27.29 21.33 -29.34
CA GLY A 254 26.58 22.25 -28.46
C GLY A 254 27.10 22.26 -27.01
N LEU A 255 28.34 21.80 -26.76
CA LEU A 255 28.92 21.66 -25.42
C LEU A 255 28.82 22.97 -24.63
N GLY A 256 28.21 22.92 -23.45
CA GLY A 256 27.95 24.07 -22.60
C GLY A 256 26.64 24.79 -22.93
N VAL A 257 26.30 24.96 -24.22
CA VAL A 257 25.06 25.62 -24.65
C VAL A 257 23.84 24.76 -24.34
N ARG A 258 23.87 23.48 -24.71
CA ARG A 258 22.76 22.54 -24.46
C ARG A 258 22.49 22.41 -22.96
N GLU A 259 23.54 22.15 -22.18
CA GLU A 259 23.46 22.00 -20.73
C GLU A 259 23.01 23.29 -20.06
N GLY A 260 23.49 24.45 -20.54
CA GLY A 260 23.06 25.75 -20.04
C GLY A 260 21.56 26.01 -20.24
N ILE A 261 21.03 25.73 -21.45
CA ILE A 261 19.58 25.87 -21.72
C ILE A 261 18.76 24.88 -20.90
N MET A 262 19.22 23.64 -20.78
CA MET A 262 18.54 22.62 -19.97
C MET A 262 18.54 23.00 -18.48
N ALA A 263 19.68 23.43 -17.94
CA ALA A 263 19.81 23.89 -16.56
C ALA A 263 18.93 25.13 -16.30
N ALA A 264 18.90 26.09 -17.22
CA ALA A 264 18.01 27.25 -17.14
C ALA A 264 16.53 26.83 -17.10
N GLY A 265 16.11 25.90 -17.96
CA GLY A 265 14.74 25.37 -17.95
C GLY A 265 14.40 24.62 -16.67
N LEU A 266 15.32 23.79 -16.17
CA LEU A 266 15.13 23.01 -14.94
C LEU A 266 15.19 23.86 -13.66
N SER A 267 15.88 25.01 -13.69
CA SER A 267 16.10 25.88 -12.51
C SER A 267 14.82 26.40 -11.83
N LYS A 268 13.66 26.22 -12.46
CA LYS A 268 12.35 26.59 -11.88
C LYS A 268 11.65 25.45 -11.14
N PHE A 269 12.15 24.24 -11.29
CA PHE A 269 11.68 23.05 -10.59
C PHE A 269 12.68 22.57 -9.54
N MET A 270 13.94 23.04 -9.63
CA MET A 270 15.01 22.67 -8.71
C MET A 270 16.07 23.78 -8.63
N PRO A 271 16.88 23.81 -7.55
CA PRO A 271 18.02 24.71 -7.43
C PRO A 271 18.97 24.67 -8.65
N LEU A 272 19.50 25.83 -9.06
CA LEU A 272 20.31 25.99 -10.28
C LEU A 272 21.58 25.11 -10.27
N ASN A 273 22.20 24.92 -9.10
CA ASN A 273 23.34 24.04 -8.93
C ASN A 273 22.97 22.58 -9.25
N ILE A 274 21.83 22.08 -8.75
CA ILE A 274 21.32 20.73 -9.04
C ILE A 274 20.95 20.61 -10.52
N ALA A 275 20.27 21.63 -11.07
CA ALA A 275 19.90 21.68 -12.49
C ALA A 275 21.12 21.54 -13.42
N GLY A 276 22.25 22.18 -13.07
CA GLY A 276 23.52 22.03 -13.79
C GLY A 276 24.10 20.61 -13.73
N ILE A 277 24.06 19.95 -12.56
CA ILE A 277 24.56 18.58 -12.37
C ILE A 277 23.76 17.60 -13.21
N VAL A 278 22.44 17.59 -13.05
CA VAL A 278 21.58 16.60 -13.73
C VAL A 278 21.62 16.78 -15.24
N SER A 279 21.81 18.01 -15.71
CA SER A 279 22.03 18.35 -17.11
C SER A 279 23.28 17.66 -17.67
N VAL A 280 24.40 17.74 -16.94
CA VAL A 280 25.65 17.05 -17.29
C VAL A 280 25.51 15.53 -17.23
N TYR A 281 24.91 15.02 -16.16
CA TYR A 281 24.71 13.58 -15.97
C TYR A 281 23.90 12.96 -17.11
N SER A 282 22.80 13.59 -17.51
CA SER A 282 21.96 13.08 -18.61
C SER A 282 22.73 12.99 -19.95
N ARG A 283 23.72 13.87 -20.17
CA ARG A 283 24.60 13.79 -21.33
C ARG A 283 25.58 12.62 -21.26
N ILE A 284 26.11 12.31 -20.08
CA ILE A 284 26.96 11.14 -19.88
C ILE A 284 26.18 9.87 -20.22
N VAL A 285 24.94 9.74 -19.73
CA VAL A 285 24.05 8.60 -20.03
C VAL A 285 23.75 8.51 -21.52
N LEU A 286 23.47 9.64 -22.19
CA LEU A 286 23.25 9.68 -23.64
C LEU A 286 24.48 9.22 -24.43
N ILE A 287 25.69 9.69 -24.06
CA ILE A 287 26.95 9.32 -24.73
C ILE A 287 27.22 7.83 -24.53
N PHE A 288 27.05 7.32 -23.32
CA PHE A 288 27.17 5.90 -23.03
C PHE A 288 26.20 5.08 -23.90
N SER A 289 24.94 5.51 -23.99
CA SER A 289 23.91 4.87 -24.81
C SER A 289 24.25 4.88 -26.30
N GLU A 290 24.90 5.94 -26.79
CA GLU A 290 25.37 6.02 -28.16
C GLU A 290 26.52 5.05 -28.45
N LEU A 291 27.51 4.95 -27.55
CA LEU A 291 28.60 3.99 -27.66
C LEU A 291 28.07 2.55 -27.63
N LEU A 292 27.09 2.28 -26.77
CA LEU A 292 26.40 1.00 -26.72
C LEU A 292 25.65 0.71 -28.02
N PHE A 293 24.91 1.70 -28.57
CA PHE A 293 24.24 1.57 -29.86
C PHE A 293 25.23 1.27 -31.00
N PHE A 294 26.37 1.95 -31.03
CA PHE A 294 27.43 1.67 -31.99
C PHE A 294 27.91 0.22 -31.88
N SER A 295 28.22 -0.25 -30.68
CA SER A 295 28.65 -1.63 -30.41
C SER A 295 27.61 -2.65 -30.88
N ILE A 296 26.32 -2.44 -30.54
CA ILE A 296 25.21 -3.29 -30.99
C ILE A 296 25.12 -3.29 -32.53
N SER A 297 25.19 -2.12 -33.16
CA SER A 297 25.12 -1.99 -34.62
C SER A 297 26.30 -2.66 -35.34
N PHE A 298 27.50 -2.59 -34.75
CA PHE A 298 28.70 -3.24 -35.28
C PHE A 298 28.58 -4.76 -35.20
N ILE A 299 28.16 -5.30 -34.06
CA ILE A 299 27.93 -6.74 -33.87
C ILE A 299 26.83 -7.20 -34.84
N TRP A 300 25.71 -6.50 -34.93
CA TRP A 300 24.63 -6.85 -35.86
C TRP A 300 25.09 -6.82 -37.33
N HIS A 301 25.89 -5.82 -37.71
CA HIS A 301 26.44 -5.72 -39.06
C HIS A 301 27.43 -6.86 -39.40
N LYS A 302 28.26 -7.27 -38.43
CA LYS A 302 29.27 -8.32 -38.61
C LYS A 302 28.71 -9.73 -38.54
N THR A 303 27.63 -9.94 -37.80
CA THR A 303 27.06 -11.27 -37.60
C THR A 303 26.33 -11.75 -38.86
N LYS A 304 26.81 -12.86 -39.44
CA LYS A 304 26.10 -13.61 -40.48
C LYS A 304 25.54 -14.88 -39.84
N SER A 305 24.25 -14.86 -39.49
CA SER A 305 23.59 -16.00 -38.85
C SER A 305 22.23 -16.25 -39.49
N LYS A 306 21.98 -17.52 -39.87
CA LYS A 306 20.67 -17.97 -40.34
C LYS A 306 19.56 -17.65 -39.32
N VAL A 307 19.87 -17.64 -38.03
CA VAL A 307 18.92 -17.29 -36.96
C VAL A 307 18.48 -15.84 -37.08
N ILE A 308 19.42 -14.90 -37.29
CA ILE A 308 19.11 -13.47 -37.42
C ILE A 308 18.32 -13.22 -38.71
N ASP A 309 18.70 -13.83 -39.83
CA ASP A 309 17.97 -13.68 -41.09
C ASP A 309 16.53 -14.23 -40.97
N ASN A 310 16.36 -15.34 -40.24
CA ASN A 310 15.03 -15.91 -39.96
C ASN A 310 14.19 -14.98 -39.06
N LEU A 311 14.79 -14.38 -38.02
CA LEU A 311 14.14 -13.38 -37.18
C LEU A 311 13.70 -12.14 -37.98
N GLU A 312 14.57 -11.62 -38.86
CA GLU A 312 14.22 -10.49 -39.74
C GLU A 312 13.05 -10.81 -40.67
N ASN A 313 13.03 -12.03 -41.24
CA ASN A 313 11.95 -12.47 -42.12
C ASN A 313 10.64 -12.70 -41.36
N ASN A 314 10.70 -13.30 -40.17
CA ASN A 314 9.55 -13.49 -39.30
C ASN A 314 8.96 -12.15 -38.85
N PHE A 315 9.81 -11.18 -38.46
CA PHE A 315 9.36 -9.83 -38.12
C PHE A 315 8.63 -9.17 -39.30
N LYS A 316 9.16 -9.27 -40.54
CA LYS A 316 8.47 -8.72 -41.72
C LYS A 316 7.11 -9.36 -41.96
N LYS A 317 6.99 -10.67 -41.76
CA LYS A 317 5.75 -11.45 -41.97
C LYS A 317 4.68 -11.15 -40.92
N TYR A 318 5.08 -11.03 -39.66
CA TYR A 318 4.18 -10.87 -38.50
C TYR A 318 4.32 -9.52 -37.80
N LYS A 319 4.67 -8.47 -38.54
CA LYS A 319 4.99 -7.15 -37.96
C LYS A 319 3.86 -6.60 -37.08
N TYR A 320 2.60 -6.78 -37.48
CA TYR A 320 1.46 -6.21 -36.74
C TYR A 320 1.22 -6.98 -35.44
N GLU A 321 1.34 -8.30 -35.49
CA GLU A 321 1.25 -9.19 -34.33
C GLU A 321 2.41 -8.94 -33.37
N PHE A 322 3.60 -8.67 -33.88
CA PHE A 322 4.75 -8.27 -33.08
C PHE A 322 4.53 -6.94 -32.35
N PHE A 323 4.00 -5.91 -33.04
CA PHE A 323 3.66 -4.64 -32.41
C PHE A 323 2.51 -4.79 -31.39
N LEU A 324 1.52 -5.64 -31.68
CA LEU A 324 0.47 -5.97 -30.73
C LEU A 324 1.05 -6.58 -29.44
N ALA A 325 1.97 -7.55 -29.57
CA ALA A 325 2.64 -8.15 -28.42
C ALA A 325 3.42 -7.10 -27.62
N ILE A 326 4.13 -6.18 -28.28
CA ILE A 326 4.80 -5.06 -27.61
C ILE A 326 3.80 -4.20 -26.83
N PHE A 327 2.68 -3.80 -27.44
CA PHE A 327 1.68 -2.96 -26.76
C PHE A 327 1.07 -3.67 -25.55
N VAL A 328 0.76 -4.97 -25.67
CA VAL A 328 0.25 -5.79 -24.55
C VAL A 328 1.28 -5.89 -23.43
N ILE A 329 2.55 -6.20 -23.75
CA ILE A 329 3.62 -6.31 -22.75
C ILE A 329 3.86 -4.95 -22.07
N ALA A 330 3.89 -3.85 -22.85
CA ALA A 330 4.07 -2.51 -22.31
C ALA A 330 2.93 -2.13 -21.35
N TYR A 331 1.68 -2.44 -21.69
CA TYR A 331 0.53 -2.24 -20.81
C TYR A 331 0.68 -3.04 -19.52
N ILE A 332 1.04 -4.33 -19.61
CA ILE A 332 1.21 -5.20 -18.44
C ILE A 332 2.28 -4.64 -17.52
N LEU A 333 3.47 -4.35 -18.05
CA LEU A 333 4.58 -3.82 -17.25
C LEU A 333 4.21 -2.49 -16.59
N TYR A 334 3.58 -1.58 -17.32
CA TYR A 334 3.18 -0.27 -16.81
C TYR A 334 2.14 -0.40 -15.69
N PHE A 335 1.00 -1.05 -15.95
CA PHE A 335 -0.08 -1.10 -14.97
C PHE A 335 0.20 -2.03 -13.80
N THR A 336 0.93 -3.13 -13.99
CA THR A 336 1.39 -3.95 -12.86
C THR A 336 2.29 -3.14 -11.95
N SER A 337 3.24 -2.38 -12.50
CA SER A 337 4.12 -1.53 -11.69
C SER A 337 3.34 -0.49 -10.90
N LEU A 338 2.36 0.18 -11.54
CA LEU A 338 1.55 1.19 -10.86
C LEU A 338 0.61 0.59 -9.80
N SER A 339 -0.07 -0.51 -10.11
CA SER A 339 -0.95 -1.18 -9.15
C SER A 339 -0.17 -1.76 -7.97
N PHE A 340 1.06 -2.24 -8.18
CA PHE A 340 1.93 -2.68 -7.09
C PHE A 340 2.42 -1.50 -6.25
N LEU A 341 2.78 -0.37 -6.87
CA LEU A 341 3.11 0.85 -6.12
C LEU A 341 1.93 1.37 -5.31
N ARG A 342 0.70 1.29 -5.84
CA ARG A 342 -0.52 1.62 -5.07
C ARG A 342 -0.64 0.74 -3.85
N PHE A 343 -0.42 -0.57 -3.99
CA PHE A 343 -0.41 -1.49 -2.85
C PHE A 343 0.72 -1.12 -1.87
N ASP A 344 1.97 -1.10 -2.33
CA ASP A 344 3.16 -0.87 -1.49
C ASP A 344 3.16 0.50 -0.78
N ASN A 345 2.44 1.48 -1.30
CA ASN A 345 2.33 2.81 -0.69
C ASN A 345 0.99 3.06 0.01
N PHE A 346 0.24 1.99 0.33
CA PHE A 346 -1.00 2.04 1.13
C PHE A 346 -2.16 2.82 0.50
N PHE A 347 -2.25 2.83 -0.84
CA PHE A 347 -3.37 3.40 -1.61
C PHE A 347 -4.47 2.38 -1.93
N THR A 348 -4.30 1.12 -1.52
CA THR A 348 -5.30 0.05 -1.71
C THR A 348 -6.10 -0.17 -0.43
N GLY A 349 -7.36 -0.59 -0.57
CA GLY A 349 -8.31 -0.60 0.55
C GLY A 349 -8.73 -1.97 1.05
N ARG A 350 -9.33 -2.01 2.25
CA ARG A 350 -10.05 -3.17 2.80
C ARG A 350 -11.36 -3.47 2.06
N PHE A 351 -12.09 -2.44 1.62
CA PHE A 351 -13.39 -2.60 0.96
C PHE A 351 -13.32 -3.18 -0.46
N ASP A 352 -12.25 -2.89 -1.20
CA ASP A 352 -12.10 -3.38 -2.57
C ASP A 352 -11.10 -4.53 -2.59
N LEU A 353 -9.79 -4.26 -2.66
CA LEU A 353 -8.78 -5.32 -2.74
C LEU A 353 -8.81 -6.31 -1.56
N GLY A 354 -8.89 -5.82 -0.33
CA GLY A 354 -8.85 -6.66 0.88
C GLY A 354 -10.02 -7.66 0.98
N ASN A 355 -11.21 -7.28 0.49
CA ASN A 355 -12.37 -8.16 0.43
C ASN A 355 -12.16 -9.33 -0.52
N MET A 356 -11.66 -9.04 -1.71
CA MET A 356 -11.44 -10.05 -2.74
C MET A 356 -10.31 -10.98 -2.31
N ASP A 357 -9.20 -10.41 -1.83
CA ASP A 357 -8.05 -11.15 -1.36
C ASP A 357 -8.38 -12.06 -0.18
N GLN A 358 -9.07 -11.56 0.86
CA GLN A 358 -9.50 -12.39 2.00
C GLN A 358 -10.38 -13.56 1.55
N THR A 359 -11.29 -13.33 0.60
CA THR A 359 -12.18 -14.36 0.05
C THR A 359 -11.38 -15.46 -0.67
N VAL A 360 -10.44 -15.07 -1.55
CA VAL A 360 -9.60 -16.01 -2.30
C VAL A 360 -8.66 -16.79 -1.38
N TRP A 361 -8.04 -16.10 -0.42
CA TRP A 361 -7.17 -16.70 0.59
C TRP A 361 -7.91 -17.72 1.47
N ASN A 362 -9.09 -17.37 1.99
CA ASN A 362 -9.91 -18.29 2.78
C ASN A 362 -10.35 -19.52 1.95
N THR A 363 -10.73 -19.30 0.70
CA THR A 363 -11.10 -20.38 -0.22
C THR A 363 -9.93 -21.34 -0.44
N ALA A 364 -8.71 -20.82 -0.64
CA ALA A 364 -7.50 -21.63 -0.77
C ALA A 364 -7.18 -22.46 0.50
N LYS A 365 -7.70 -22.05 1.67
CA LYS A 365 -7.57 -22.75 2.96
C LYS A 365 -8.79 -23.63 3.30
N GLY A 366 -9.69 -23.88 2.35
CA GLY A 366 -10.88 -24.72 2.52
C GLY A 366 -12.11 -23.99 3.10
N ARG A 367 -12.02 -22.69 3.38
CA ARG A 367 -13.13 -21.84 3.84
C ARG A 367 -13.74 -21.10 2.65
N ILE A 368 -14.47 -21.84 1.82
CA ILE A 368 -14.96 -21.39 0.52
C ILE A 368 -15.83 -20.13 0.66
N PHE A 369 -15.45 -19.08 -0.09
CA PHE A 369 -16.11 -17.75 -0.13
C PHE A 369 -16.22 -16.99 1.21
N GLN A 370 -15.54 -17.40 2.27
CA GLN A 370 -15.65 -16.69 3.56
C GLN A 370 -14.84 -15.39 3.58
N LEU A 371 -15.46 -14.33 4.10
CA LEU A 371 -14.80 -13.07 4.47
C LEU A 371 -15.41 -12.49 5.75
N THR A 372 -14.71 -11.55 6.37
CA THR A 372 -15.31 -10.70 7.41
C THR A 372 -16.21 -9.66 6.75
N ASP A 373 -17.42 -9.47 7.28
CA ASP A 373 -18.38 -8.49 6.79
C ASP A 373 -17.72 -7.10 6.69
N PRO A 374 -17.65 -6.49 5.50
CA PRO A 374 -17.01 -5.19 5.32
C PRO A 374 -17.60 -4.08 6.21
N ASN A 375 -18.87 -4.21 6.59
CA ASN A 375 -19.59 -3.23 7.43
C ASN A 375 -19.88 -3.76 8.84
N GLY A 376 -19.31 -4.91 9.21
CA GLY A 376 -19.66 -5.63 10.43
C GLY A 376 -18.47 -6.36 11.03
N THR A 377 -18.76 -7.23 11.99
CA THR A 377 -17.75 -8.05 12.69
C THR A 377 -17.92 -9.54 12.46
N GLU A 378 -18.97 -9.93 11.75
CA GLU A 378 -19.33 -11.33 11.54
C GLU A 378 -18.60 -11.91 10.32
N ILE A 379 -18.42 -13.23 10.32
CA ILE A 379 -17.94 -13.94 9.14
C ILE A 379 -19.14 -14.28 8.28
N ILE A 380 -19.11 -13.83 7.02
CA ILE A 380 -20.18 -14.06 6.05
C ILE A 380 -19.62 -14.64 4.76
N SER A 381 -20.52 -15.04 3.86
CA SER A 381 -20.15 -15.45 2.51
C SER A 381 -20.05 -14.23 1.59
N ARG A 382 -19.04 -14.19 0.73
CA ARG A 382 -18.91 -13.18 -0.33
C ARG A 382 -20.14 -13.14 -1.23
N LEU A 383 -20.77 -14.30 -1.42
CA LEU A 383 -21.96 -14.48 -2.23
C LEU A 383 -23.21 -13.76 -1.65
N ALA A 384 -23.13 -13.23 -0.43
CA ALA A 384 -24.15 -12.35 0.14
C ALA A 384 -24.17 -10.93 -0.47
N PHE A 385 -23.13 -10.56 -1.23
CA PHE A 385 -23.08 -9.29 -1.98
C PHE A 385 -23.17 -9.51 -3.48
N HIS A 386 -22.28 -10.35 -4.03
CA HIS A 386 -22.18 -10.55 -5.47
C HIS A 386 -21.96 -12.03 -5.79
N ALA A 387 -22.46 -12.47 -6.95
CA ALA A 387 -22.27 -13.80 -7.46
C ALA A 387 -20.93 -13.92 -8.24
N ASP A 388 -19.82 -13.52 -7.61
CA ASP A 388 -18.47 -13.52 -8.19
C ASP A 388 -17.76 -14.87 -8.02
N PHE A 389 -18.41 -15.93 -8.51
CA PHE A 389 -17.94 -17.31 -8.45
C PHE A 389 -16.55 -17.55 -9.04
N ILE A 390 -16.09 -16.66 -9.94
CA ILE A 390 -14.75 -16.71 -10.53
C ILE A 390 -13.63 -16.70 -9.49
N LEU A 391 -13.85 -16.13 -8.30
CA LEU A 391 -12.86 -16.06 -7.23
C LEU A 391 -12.36 -17.46 -6.79
N VAL A 392 -13.20 -18.50 -6.86
CA VAL A 392 -12.80 -19.88 -6.57
C VAL A 392 -11.74 -20.38 -7.56
N LEU A 393 -11.81 -19.98 -8.82
CA LEU A 393 -10.81 -20.37 -9.83
C LEU A 393 -9.46 -19.67 -9.62
N LEU A 394 -9.43 -18.57 -8.85
CA LEU A 394 -8.20 -17.85 -8.51
C LEU A 394 -7.53 -18.42 -7.26
N ALA A 395 -8.26 -19.10 -6.38
CA ALA A 395 -7.75 -19.66 -5.13
C ALA A 395 -6.54 -20.61 -5.31
N PRO A 396 -6.47 -21.50 -6.32
CA PRO A 396 -5.29 -22.34 -6.54
C PRO A 396 -3.99 -21.55 -6.79
N LEU A 397 -4.07 -20.30 -7.28
CA LEU A 397 -2.89 -19.48 -7.53
C LEU A 397 -2.22 -19.00 -6.23
N TYR A 398 -2.96 -18.99 -5.12
CA TYR A 398 -2.43 -18.63 -3.80
C TYR A 398 -1.54 -19.74 -3.21
N PHE A 399 -1.52 -20.95 -3.79
CA PHE A 399 -0.50 -21.95 -3.46
C PHE A 399 0.88 -21.59 -4.01
N LEU A 400 0.94 -20.76 -5.07
CA LEU A 400 2.20 -20.31 -5.67
C LEU A 400 2.68 -19.01 -5.03
N TRP A 401 1.79 -18.03 -4.89
CA TRP A 401 2.09 -16.74 -4.28
C TRP A 401 0.87 -16.19 -3.54
N PRO A 402 0.76 -16.44 -2.22
CA PRO A 402 -0.32 -15.93 -1.39
C PRO A 402 -0.03 -14.47 -1.04
N ASP A 403 -0.36 -13.56 -1.96
CA ASP A 403 -0.20 -12.11 -1.80
C ASP A 403 -1.31 -11.37 -2.58
N PRO A 404 -1.93 -10.30 -2.04
CA PRO A 404 -2.95 -9.53 -2.74
C PRO A 404 -2.53 -9.03 -4.14
N LYS A 405 -1.23 -8.78 -4.34
CA LYS A 405 -0.66 -8.38 -5.65
C LYS A 405 -0.91 -9.41 -6.75
N MET A 406 -1.11 -10.69 -6.42
CA MET A 406 -1.48 -11.73 -7.38
C MET A 406 -2.76 -11.34 -8.13
N LEU A 407 -3.78 -10.84 -7.42
CA LEU A 407 -5.04 -10.45 -8.03
C LEU A 407 -4.88 -9.24 -8.96
N LEU A 408 -4.11 -8.23 -8.53
CA LEU A 408 -3.81 -7.03 -9.33
C LEU A 408 -3.07 -7.40 -10.64
N LEU A 409 -2.11 -8.33 -10.56
CA LEU A 409 -1.40 -8.85 -11.72
C LEU A 409 -2.35 -9.58 -12.69
N ILE A 410 -3.19 -10.47 -12.17
CA ILE A 410 -4.15 -11.24 -12.99
C ILE A 410 -5.12 -10.31 -13.71
N GLN A 411 -5.69 -9.33 -13.01
CA GLN A 411 -6.56 -8.33 -13.63
C GLN A 411 -5.85 -7.58 -14.76
N THR A 412 -4.63 -7.10 -14.51
CA THR A 412 -3.84 -6.39 -15.52
C THR A 412 -3.59 -7.26 -16.76
N VAL A 413 -3.15 -8.51 -16.56
CA VAL A 413 -2.84 -9.43 -17.66
C VAL A 413 -4.10 -9.77 -18.46
N VAL A 414 -5.19 -10.13 -17.78
CA VAL A 414 -6.45 -10.48 -18.45
C VAL A 414 -6.99 -9.29 -19.24
N LEU A 415 -7.02 -8.08 -18.67
CA LEU A 415 -7.46 -6.88 -19.38
C LEU A 415 -6.60 -6.60 -20.61
N ALA A 416 -5.27 -6.72 -20.52
CA ALA A 416 -4.35 -6.52 -21.64
C ALA A 416 -4.58 -7.52 -22.78
N LEU A 417 -4.86 -8.79 -22.46
CA LEU A 417 -5.18 -9.82 -23.45
C LEU A 417 -6.48 -9.52 -24.23
N GLY A 418 -7.35 -8.66 -23.72
CA GLY A 418 -8.50 -8.14 -24.47
C GLY A 418 -8.10 -7.49 -25.80
N ALA A 419 -6.92 -6.85 -25.87
CA ALA A 419 -6.38 -6.26 -27.10
C ALA A 419 -6.16 -7.30 -28.20
N VAL A 420 -5.82 -8.55 -27.84
CA VAL A 420 -5.67 -9.66 -28.79
C VAL A 420 -7.02 -10.00 -29.42
N PHE A 421 -8.09 -10.09 -28.63
CA PHE A 421 -9.42 -10.32 -29.17
C PHE A 421 -9.93 -9.14 -30.01
N ILE A 422 -9.64 -7.91 -29.62
CA ILE A 422 -9.93 -6.73 -30.46
C ILE A 422 -9.22 -6.83 -31.81
N PHE A 423 -7.94 -7.19 -31.83
CA PHE A 423 -7.19 -7.40 -33.06
C PHE A 423 -7.86 -8.46 -33.95
N LEU A 424 -8.20 -9.60 -33.36
CA LEU A 424 -8.77 -10.75 -34.06
C LEU A 424 -10.19 -10.45 -34.60
N ILE A 425 -11.06 -9.85 -33.78
CA ILE A 425 -12.42 -9.43 -34.20
C ILE A 425 -12.32 -8.41 -35.32
N SER A 426 -11.50 -7.37 -35.13
CA SER A 426 -11.30 -6.33 -36.14
C SER A 426 -10.77 -6.90 -37.46
N ASN A 427 -9.84 -7.84 -37.41
CA ASN A 427 -9.26 -8.43 -38.61
C ASN A 427 -10.28 -9.31 -39.37
N ILE A 428 -11.19 -9.98 -38.67
CA ILE A 428 -12.29 -10.72 -39.31
C ILE A 428 -13.31 -9.77 -39.94
N VAL A 429 -13.66 -8.70 -39.25
CA VAL A 429 -14.75 -7.79 -39.65
C VAL A 429 -14.31 -6.81 -40.75
N ILE A 430 -13.14 -6.18 -40.59
CA ILE A 430 -12.62 -5.12 -41.47
C ILE A 430 -11.66 -5.67 -42.53
N LYS A 431 -11.03 -6.84 -42.26
CA LYS A 431 -10.01 -7.47 -43.13
C LYS A 431 -8.79 -6.58 -43.40
N GLU A 432 -8.37 -5.83 -42.39
CA GLU A 432 -7.20 -4.93 -42.49
C GLU A 432 -6.43 -4.93 -41.17
N LYS A 433 -5.24 -5.55 -41.17
CA LYS A 433 -4.41 -5.76 -39.96
C LYS A 433 -3.91 -4.47 -39.29
N ARG A 434 -3.66 -3.42 -40.06
CA ARG A 434 -3.20 -2.13 -39.53
C ARG A 434 -4.31 -1.44 -38.75
N LEU A 435 -5.53 -1.41 -39.27
CA LEU A 435 -6.70 -0.90 -38.54
C LEU A 435 -6.99 -1.76 -37.31
N SER A 436 -6.82 -3.09 -37.41
CA SER A 436 -6.94 -3.97 -36.25
C SER A 436 -5.92 -3.68 -35.16
N LEU A 437 -4.67 -3.40 -35.54
CA LEU A 437 -3.64 -2.96 -34.59
C LEU A 437 -4.01 -1.62 -33.95
N ILE A 438 -4.54 -0.66 -34.73
CA ILE A 438 -4.98 0.66 -34.23
C ILE A 438 -6.10 0.52 -33.21
N PHE A 439 -7.12 -0.30 -33.48
CA PHE A 439 -8.19 -0.56 -32.50
C PHE A 439 -7.66 -1.21 -31.22
N SER A 440 -6.71 -2.14 -31.35
CA SER A 440 -6.10 -2.81 -30.20
C SER A 440 -5.29 -1.84 -29.35
N PHE A 441 -4.56 -0.92 -29.99
CA PHE A 441 -3.86 0.15 -29.30
C PHE A 441 -4.84 1.13 -28.64
N ALA A 442 -5.89 1.56 -29.35
CA ALA A 442 -6.94 2.43 -28.79
C ALA A 442 -7.65 1.81 -27.58
N TYR A 443 -7.78 0.47 -27.55
CA TYR A 443 -8.28 -0.28 -26.40
C TYR A 443 -7.33 -0.17 -25.20
N LEU A 444 -6.03 -0.41 -25.40
CA LEU A 444 -5.02 -0.36 -24.33
C LEU A 444 -4.80 1.04 -23.75
N ILE A 445 -5.12 2.12 -24.48
CA ILE A 445 -5.05 3.50 -23.96
C ILE A 445 -6.43 4.04 -23.55
N ASN A 446 -7.47 3.22 -23.56
CA ASN A 446 -8.82 3.66 -23.26
C ASN A 446 -8.94 4.09 -21.77
N PRO A 447 -9.44 5.31 -21.48
CA PRO A 447 -9.60 5.80 -20.11
C PRO A 447 -10.38 4.85 -19.18
N SER A 448 -11.51 4.31 -19.63
CA SER A 448 -12.36 3.43 -18.82
C SER A 448 -11.63 2.12 -18.45
N LEU A 449 -10.88 1.55 -19.40
CA LEU A 449 -10.05 0.36 -19.15
C LEU A 449 -8.93 0.66 -18.13
N ASN A 450 -8.25 1.79 -18.31
CA ASN A 450 -7.10 2.19 -17.50
C ASN A 450 -7.49 2.50 -16.05
N HIS A 451 -8.62 3.20 -15.85
CA HIS A 451 -9.16 3.48 -14.51
C HIS A 451 -9.63 2.21 -13.82
N ALA A 452 -10.40 1.36 -14.50
CA ALA A 452 -10.82 0.06 -13.95
C ALA A 452 -9.62 -0.81 -13.54
N ASN A 453 -8.51 -0.74 -14.27
CA ASN A 453 -7.30 -1.49 -13.93
C ASN A 453 -6.54 -0.92 -12.71
N LEU A 454 -6.48 0.41 -12.57
CA LEU A 454 -5.77 1.08 -11.46
C LEU A 454 -6.56 1.17 -10.17
N TYR A 455 -7.89 1.05 -10.20
CA TYR A 455 -8.71 1.28 -9.01
C TYR A 455 -8.37 0.30 -7.87
N ASP A 456 -8.84 -0.95 -7.98
CA ASP A 456 -8.49 -2.12 -7.16
C ASP A 456 -9.02 -3.37 -7.88
N PHE A 457 -8.68 -4.58 -7.41
CA PHE A 457 -9.12 -5.81 -8.06
C PHE A 457 -10.64 -6.00 -7.98
N HIS A 458 -11.27 -6.24 -9.13
CA HIS A 458 -12.69 -6.54 -9.24
C HIS A 458 -12.93 -7.71 -10.21
N PRO A 459 -13.61 -8.79 -9.79
CA PRO A 459 -13.95 -9.91 -10.66
C PRO A 459 -14.58 -9.51 -12.00
N VAL A 460 -15.50 -8.55 -11.99
CA VAL A 460 -16.20 -8.05 -13.19
C VAL A 460 -15.27 -7.38 -14.21
N ALA A 461 -14.10 -6.89 -13.81
CA ALA A 461 -13.10 -6.36 -14.74
C ALA A 461 -12.63 -7.44 -15.73
N LEU A 462 -12.49 -8.69 -15.28
CA LEU A 462 -12.11 -9.81 -16.14
C LEU A 462 -13.15 -10.08 -17.25
N ALA A 463 -14.42 -9.71 -17.02
CA ALA A 463 -15.49 -9.86 -18.00
C ALA A 463 -15.21 -9.08 -19.29
N THR A 464 -14.49 -7.95 -19.23
CA THR A 464 -14.11 -7.19 -20.43
C THR A 464 -13.46 -8.09 -21.48
N THR A 465 -12.43 -8.83 -21.09
CA THR A 465 -11.71 -9.73 -22.00
C THR A 465 -12.51 -10.98 -22.30
N PHE A 466 -13.21 -11.55 -21.31
CA PHE A 466 -13.97 -12.77 -21.54
C PHE A 466 -15.14 -12.57 -22.50
N LEU A 467 -15.84 -11.43 -22.45
CA LEU A 467 -16.89 -11.08 -23.38
C LEU A 467 -16.35 -10.81 -24.80
N LEU A 468 -15.16 -10.22 -24.94
CA LEU A 468 -14.48 -10.13 -26.24
C LEU A 468 -14.14 -11.51 -26.80
N GLY A 469 -13.61 -12.41 -25.98
CA GLY A 469 -13.35 -13.80 -26.35
C GLY A 469 -14.61 -14.55 -26.77
N ALA A 470 -15.68 -14.43 -25.98
CA ALA A 470 -16.99 -15.02 -26.27
C ALA A 470 -17.50 -14.51 -27.63
N PHE A 471 -17.51 -13.18 -27.85
CA PHE A 471 -17.95 -12.61 -29.11
C PHE A 471 -17.09 -13.09 -30.30
N TYR A 472 -15.76 -13.13 -30.15
CA TYR A 472 -14.86 -13.64 -31.18
C TYR A 472 -15.17 -15.08 -31.58
N PHE A 473 -15.30 -16.00 -30.61
CA PHE A 473 -15.58 -17.40 -30.91
C PHE A 473 -17.01 -17.62 -31.42
N PHE A 474 -17.96 -16.79 -30.97
CA PHE A 474 -19.34 -16.77 -31.46
C PHE A 474 -19.40 -16.45 -32.95
N ILE A 475 -18.77 -15.37 -33.41
CA ILE A 475 -18.77 -15.00 -34.84
C ILE A 475 -17.99 -15.99 -35.72
N ASN A 476 -17.05 -16.73 -35.15
CA ASN A 476 -16.32 -17.82 -35.82
C ASN A 476 -17.05 -19.17 -35.78
N LYS A 477 -18.25 -19.24 -35.19
CA LYS A 477 -19.05 -20.47 -35.02
C LYS A 477 -18.31 -21.58 -34.23
N LYS A 478 -17.35 -21.21 -33.37
CA LYS A 478 -16.63 -22.14 -32.48
C LYS A 478 -17.33 -22.20 -31.13
N TYR A 479 -18.53 -22.83 -31.11
CA TYR A 479 -19.45 -22.73 -29.97
C TYR A 479 -18.90 -23.28 -28.64
N LEU A 480 -18.03 -24.29 -28.65
CA LEU A 480 -17.43 -24.82 -27.42
C LEU A 480 -16.54 -23.77 -26.72
N LEU A 481 -15.67 -23.10 -27.50
CA LEU A 481 -14.82 -22.02 -26.97
C LEU A 481 -15.66 -20.79 -26.63
N PHE A 482 -16.70 -20.48 -27.39
CA PHE A 482 -17.67 -19.45 -27.02
C PHE A 482 -18.28 -19.73 -25.64
N LEU A 483 -18.80 -20.94 -25.39
CA LEU A 483 -19.39 -21.32 -24.12
C LEU A 483 -18.37 -21.22 -22.98
N PHE A 484 -17.13 -21.67 -23.19
CA PHE A 484 -16.06 -21.52 -22.21
C PHE A 484 -15.86 -20.06 -21.78
N PHE A 485 -15.69 -19.15 -22.74
CA PHE A 485 -15.52 -17.72 -22.45
C PHE A 485 -16.80 -17.05 -21.90
N ALA A 486 -17.98 -17.46 -22.37
CA ALA A 486 -19.26 -16.97 -21.88
C ALA A 486 -19.50 -17.36 -20.43
N ILE A 487 -19.18 -18.59 -20.05
CA ILE A 487 -19.26 -19.06 -18.66
C ILE A 487 -18.25 -18.31 -17.80
N LEU A 488 -16.99 -18.18 -18.23
CA LEU A 488 -15.99 -17.39 -17.49
C LEU A 488 -16.46 -15.95 -17.26
N ALA A 489 -17.04 -15.30 -18.27
CA ALA A 489 -17.63 -13.97 -18.11
C ALA A 489 -18.79 -13.98 -17.10
N ALA A 490 -19.70 -14.94 -17.21
CA ALA A 490 -20.89 -15.04 -16.37
C ALA A 490 -20.57 -15.30 -14.89
N LEU A 491 -19.48 -16.02 -14.59
CA LEU A 491 -19.00 -16.26 -13.22
C LEU A 491 -18.39 -15.02 -12.56
N THR A 492 -18.18 -13.91 -13.28
CA THR A 492 -17.60 -12.70 -12.69
C THR A 492 -18.60 -11.85 -11.92
N LYS A 493 -19.88 -11.86 -12.31
CA LYS A 493 -20.95 -11.09 -11.66
C LYS A 493 -22.34 -11.49 -12.18
N GLU A 494 -23.35 -11.36 -11.32
CA GLU A 494 -24.73 -11.75 -11.59
C GLU A 494 -25.33 -11.15 -12.86
N GLN A 495 -25.13 -9.86 -13.14
CA GLN A 495 -25.78 -9.22 -14.30
C GLN A 495 -25.16 -9.61 -15.65
N VAL A 496 -23.96 -10.19 -15.65
CA VAL A 496 -23.28 -10.65 -16.89
C VAL A 496 -24.06 -11.78 -17.56
N TRP A 497 -24.82 -12.57 -16.79
CA TRP A 497 -25.70 -13.61 -17.32
C TRP A 497 -26.74 -13.06 -18.32
N VAL A 498 -27.24 -11.83 -18.10
CA VAL A 498 -28.17 -11.16 -19.04
C VAL A 498 -27.50 -10.86 -20.38
N ILE A 499 -26.22 -10.48 -20.37
CA ILE A 499 -25.44 -10.27 -21.60
C ILE A 499 -25.29 -11.59 -22.36
N ILE A 500 -25.08 -12.71 -21.66
CA ILE A 500 -25.01 -14.03 -22.29
C ILE A 500 -26.33 -14.40 -22.96
N SER A 501 -27.48 -14.09 -22.34
CA SER A 501 -28.80 -14.29 -22.96
C SER A 501 -28.96 -13.59 -24.31
N ILE A 502 -28.35 -12.41 -24.48
CA ILE A 502 -28.42 -11.64 -25.73
C ILE A 502 -27.76 -12.39 -26.90
N PHE A 503 -26.72 -13.19 -26.66
CA PHE A 503 -26.15 -14.07 -27.70
C PHE A 503 -27.17 -15.11 -28.19
N GLY A 504 -27.96 -15.68 -27.27
CA GLY A 504 -29.08 -16.57 -27.59
C GLY A 504 -30.14 -15.88 -28.43
N PHE A 505 -30.53 -14.67 -28.04
CA PHE A 505 -31.47 -13.84 -28.81
C PHE A 505 -30.98 -13.61 -30.26
N LEU A 506 -29.71 -13.28 -30.46
CA LEU A 506 -29.16 -13.10 -31.81
C LEU A 506 -29.17 -14.39 -32.65
N LEU A 507 -28.94 -15.56 -32.04
CA LEU A 507 -29.08 -16.85 -32.74
C LEU A 507 -30.52 -17.09 -33.17
N LEU A 508 -31.50 -16.77 -32.32
CA LEU A 508 -32.92 -16.90 -32.63
C LEU A 508 -33.35 -15.95 -33.75
N VAL A 509 -32.90 -14.69 -33.73
CA VAL A 509 -33.16 -13.72 -34.81
C VAL A 509 -32.56 -14.19 -36.14
N ASN A 510 -31.34 -14.73 -36.12
CA ASN A 510 -30.70 -15.27 -37.32
C ASN A 510 -31.42 -16.51 -37.85
N TYR A 511 -31.93 -17.38 -36.96
CA TYR A 511 -32.75 -18.52 -37.33
C TYR A 511 -34.04 -18.09 -38.06
N LEU A 512 -34.74 -17.08 -37.55
CA LEU A 512 -35.96 -16.54 -38.17
C LEU A 512 -35.71 -15.90 -39.54
N LYS A 513 -34.51 -15.34 -39.78
CA LYS A 513 -34.14 -14.77 -41.08
C LYS A 513 -33.81 -15.82 -42.14
N ASP A 514 -33.42 -17.03 -41.74
CA ASP A 514 -32.97 -18.10 -42.63
C ASP A 514 -34.05 -19.17 -42.88
N LEU A 515 -35.34 -18.80 -42.77
CA LEU A 515 -36.48 -19.71 -42.97
C LEU A 515 -36.51 -20.38 -44.36
N SER A 516 -35.83 -19.79 -45.37
CA SER A 516 -35.77 -20.29 -46.76
C SER A 516 -34.79 -21.45 -47.03
N SER A 517 -33.88 -21.80 -46.10
CA SER A 517 -32.85 -22.84 -46.32
C SER A 517 -33.35 -24.29 -46.09
N LYS A 518 -32.98 -25.25 -46.97
CA LYS A 518 -33.52 -26.63 -47.03
C LYS A 518 -32.99 -27.63 -45.96
N ASN A 519 -32.10 -27.24 -45.05
CA ASN A 519 -31.42 -28.20 -44.16
C ASN A 519 -32.01 -28.24 -42.74
N ASN A 520 -33.01 -29.10 -42.51
CA ASN A 520 -33.87 -29.09 -41.30
C ASN A 520 -33.17 -29.50 -39.99
N LEU A 521 -32.20 -30.43 -40.00
CA LEU A 521 -31.61 -30.97 -38.77
C LEU A 521 -30.66 -29.98 -38.06
N PHE A 522 -29.84 -29.25 -38.82
CA PHE A 522 -28.93 -28.23 -38.29
C PHE A 522 -29.70 -27.01 -37.75
N LYS A 523 -30.84 -26.69 -38.38
CA LYS A 523 -31.77 -25.64 -37.97
C LYS A 523 -32.38 -25.89 -36.60
N ILE A 524 -32.92 -27.09 -36.36
CA ILE A 524 -33.50 -27.47 -35.06
C ILE A 524 -32.45 -27.38 -33.94
N LYS A 525 -31.23 -27.87 -34.19
CA LYS A 525 -30.12 -27.77 -33.22
C LYS A 525 -29.77 -26.32 -32.90
N SER A 526 -29.72 -25.43 -33.90
CA SER A 526 -29.46 -24.01 -33.69
C SER A 526 -30.59 -23.29 -32.94
N LEU A 527 -31.84 -23.67 -33.19
CA LEU A 527 -33.01 -23.15 -32.48
C LEU A 527 -32.97 -23.55 -31.01
N ILE A 528 -32.80 -24.85 -30.72
CA ILE A 528 -32.70 -25.38 -29.36
C ILE A 528 -31.54 -24.72 -28.62
N PHE A 529 -30.36 -24.64 -29.26
CA PHE A 529 -29.20 -23.98 -28.68
C PHE A 529 -29.45 -22.49 -28.39
N GLY A 530 -30.10 -21.78 -29.31
CA GLY A 530 -30.50 -20.38 -29.12
C GLY A 530 -31.50 -20.18 -27.97
N LEU A 531 -32.50 -21.06 -27.85
CA LEU A 531 -33.48 -21.02 -26.77
C LEU A 531 -32.83 -21.29 -25.41
N ILE A 532 -31.99 -22.32 -25.32
CA ILE A 532 -31.24 -22.64 -24.08
C ILE A 532 -30.36 -21.46 -23.70
N LEU A 533 -29.60 -20.92 -24.65
CA LEU A 533 -28.68 -19.80 -24.42
C LEU A 533 -29.41 -18.50 -24.06
N PHE A 534 -30.67 -18.33 -24.46
CA PHE A 534 -31.49 -17.18 -24.07
C PHE A 534 -32.09 -17.35 -22.67
N PHE A 535 -32.86 -18.43 -22.46
CA PHE A 535 -33.64 -18.61 -21.24
C PHE A 535 -32.81 -19.04 -20.04
N LEU A 536 -31.86 -19.97 -20.18
CA LEU A 536 -31.11 -20.50 -19.04
C LEU A 536 -30.29 -19.41 -18.32
N PRO A 537 -29.46 -18.59 -19.00
CA PRO A 537 -28.75 -17.49 -18.33
C PRO A 537 -29.70 -16.46 -17.71
N PHE A 538 -30.83 -16.17 -18.34
CA PHE A 538 -31.82 -15.23 -17.81
C PHE A 538 -32.47 -15.74 -16.52
N VAL A 539 -32.83 -17.03 -16.48
CA VAL A 539 -33.37 -17.69 -15.29
C VAL A 539 -32.33 -17.72 -14.17
N ILE A 540 -31.06 -18.00 -14.49
CA ILE A 540 -29.95 -17.96 -13.52
C ILE A 540 -29.81 -16.55 -12.93
N PHE A 541 -29.75 -15.51 -13.77
CA PHE A 541 -29.72 -14.12 -13.32
C PHE A 541 -30.87 -13.80 -12.37
N TYR A 542 -32.10 -14.12 -12.78
CA TYR A 542 -33.29 -13.86 -11.98
C TYR A 542 -33.23 -14.59 -10.63
N TYR A 543 -32.85 -15.87 -10.62
CA TYR A 543 -32.68 -16.65 -9.39
C TYR A 543 -31.60 -16.06 -8.47
N LEU A 544 -30.45 -15.66 -9.02
CA LEU A 544 -29.36 -15.06 -8.23
C LEU A 544 -29.80 -13.77 -7.53
N VAL A 545 -30.45 -12.86 -8.25
CA VAL A 545 -30.86 -11.55 -7.73
C VAL A 545 -32.07 -11.64 -6.81
N SER A 546 -33.06 -12.49 -7.14
CA SER A 546 -34.32 -12.57 -6.39
C SER A 546 -34.30 -13.54 -5.21
N GLN A 547 -33.46 -14.58 -5.25
CA GLN A 547 -33.46 -15.64 -4.23
C GLN A 547 -32.07 -15.86 -3.62
N ALA A 548 -31.05 -16.18 -4.42
CA ALA A 548 -29.78 -16.68 -3.88
C ALA A 548 -29.01 -15.63 -3.06
N ILE A 549 -28.83 -14.41 -3.60
CA ILE A 549 -28.11 -13.33 -2.89
C ILE A 549 -28.91 -12.86 -1.65
N PRO A 550 -30.24 -12.59 -1.74
CA PRO A 550 -31.02 -12.25 -0.56
C PRO A 550 -30.99 -13.32 0.53
N ALA A 551 -31.08 -14.61 0.17
CA ALA A 551 -30.99 -15.71 1.11
C ALA A 551 -29.61 -15.79 1.78
N ALA A 552 -28.52 -15.59 1.03
CA ALA A 552 -27.16 -15.55 1.58
C ALA A 552 -26.91 -14.33 2.48
N ARG A 553 -27.61 -13.22 2.23
CA ARG A 553 -27.51 -11.97 3.00
C ARG A 553 -28.40 -11.94 4.25
N GLY A 554 -29.51 -12.67 4.24
CA GLY A 554 -30.58 -12.56 5.26
C GLY A 554 -31.41 -11.28 5.14
N ASN A 555 -31.29 -10.53 4.05
CA ASN A 555 -31.96 -9.26 3.79
C ASN A 555 -32.10 -9.02 2.28
N GLN A 556 -32.88 -8.00 1.89
CA GLN A 556 -33.02 -7.62 0.48
C GLN A 556 -31.68 -7.24 -0.18
N HIS A 557 -31.62 -7.35 -1.50
CA HIS A 557 -30.44 -7.00 -2.29
C HIS A 557 -30.09 -5.51 -2.13
N PHE A 558 -28.87 -5.20 -1.69
CA PHE A 558 -28.45 -3.84 -1.34
C PHE A 558 -28.66 -2.82 -2.49
N ALA A 559 -28.47 -3.26 -3.74
CA ALA A 559 -28.63 -2.42 -4.93
C ALA A 559 -30.06 -1.87 -5.14
N LEU A 560 -31.09 -2.38 -4.46
CA LEU A 560 -32.44 -1.82 -4.55
C LEU A 560 -32.48 -0.35 -4.10
N THR A 561 -31.67 0.00 -3.09
CA THR A 561 -31.54 1.39 -2.60
C THR A 561 -31.06 2.36 -3.69
N TYR A 562 -30.36 1.85 -4.71
CA TYR A 562 -29.86 2.67 -5.81
C TYR A 562 -30.96 3.10 -6.80
N TYR A 563 -32.12 2.48 -6.73
CA TYR A 563 -33.27 2.69 -7.62
C TYR A 563 -34.54 3.04 -6.85
N ALA A 564 -34.41 3.55 -5.62
CA ALA A 564 -35.54 3.89 -4.75
C ALA A 564 -36.57 4.82 -5.42
N ASP A 565 -36.14 5.64 -6.39
CA ASP A 565 -37.04 6.47 -7.20
C ASP A 565 -38.07 5.66 -8.00
N PHE A 566 -37.78 4.41 -8.33
CA PHE A 566 -38.65 3.54 -9.13
C PHE A 566 -39.41 2.51 -8.29
N GLY A 567 -39.14 2.37 -7.00
CA GLY A 567 -39.86 1.48 -6.10
C GLY A 567 -38.95 0.73 -5.13
N ASP A 568 -39.56 -0.16 -4.36
CA ASP A 568 -38.96 -0.90 -3.24
C ASP A 568 -38.64 -2.37 -3.57
N SER A 569 -39.02 -2.83 -4.76
CA SER A 569 -38.92 -4.23 -5.17
C SER A 569 -38.52 -4.34 -6.65
N PRO A 570 -37.77 -5.40 -7.06
CA PRO A 570 -37.32 -5.56 -8.44
C PRO A 570 -38.45 -5.46 -9.48
N GLY A 571 -39.60 -6.09 -9.19
CA GLY A 571 -40.76 -6.06 -10.08
C GLY A 571 -41.37 -4.67 -10.25
N THR A 572 -41.52 -3.92 -9.16
CA THR A 572 -42.05 -2.56 -9.17
C THR A 572 -41.08 -1.59 -9.87
N ILE A 573 -39.78 -1.73 -9.62
CA ILE A 573 -38.73 -0.95 -10.29
C ILE A 573 -38.81 -1.15 -11.80
N ILE A 574 -38.80 -2.41 -12.28
CA ILE A 574 -38.88 -2.71 -13.72
C ILE A 574 -40.17 -2.16 -14.33
N LYS A 575 -41.32 -2.36 -13.65
CA LYS A 575 -42.62 -1.84 -14.09
C LYS A 575 -42.56 -0.31 -14.24
N ASN A 576 -42.05 0.41 -13.24
CA ASN A 576 -42.03 1.87 -13.26
C ASN A 576 -41.03 2.43 -14.27
N ILE A 577 -39.88 1.78 -14.50
CA ILE A 577 -38.94 2.16 -15.56
C ILE A 577 -39.61 2.14 -16.94
N ILE A 578 -40.42 1.10 -17.20
CA ILE A 578 -41.10 0.89 -18.49
C ILE A 578 -42.31 1.80 -18.64
N PHE A 579 -43.16 1.88 -17.61
CA PHE A 579 -44.44 2.58 -17.67
C PHE A 579 -44.38 4.06 -17.25
N SER A 580 -43.22 4.57 -16.82
CA SER A 580 -43.00 6.00 -16.51
C SER A 580 -41.93 6.65 -17.41
N PRO A 581 -42.12 6.68 -18.75
CA PRO A 581 -41.09 7.10 -19.69
C PRO A 581 -40.60 8.54 -19.48
N GLN A 582 -41.47 9.47 -19.07
CA GLN A 582 -41.07 10.84 -18.76
C GLN A 582 -40.08 10.90 -17.59
N LYS A 583 -40.35 10.15 -16.51
CA LYS A 583 -39.45 10.04 -15.35
C LYS A 583 -38.12 9.40 -15.75
N THR A 584 -38.18 8.26 -16.44
CA THR A 584 -36.98 7.55 -16.93
C THR A 584 -36.11 8.46 -17.80
N PHE A 585 -36.71 9.21 -18.73
CA PHE A 585 -35.99 10.14 -19.59
C PHE A 585 -35.38 11.31 -18.82
N SER A 586 -36.13 11.90 -17.87
CA SER A 586 -35.62 13.00 -17.02
C SER A 586 -34.40 12.57 -16.19
N ILE A 587 -34.38 11.32 -15.71
CA ILE A 587 -33.28 10.77 -14.93
C ILE A 587 -32.04 10.52 -15.80
N ILE A 588 -32.21 10.04 -17.03
CA ILE A 588 -31.10 9.77 -17.96
C ILE A 588 -30.45 11.07 -18.48
N THR A 589 -31.24 12.14 -18.63
CA THR A 589 -30.81 13.41 -19.24
C THR A 589 -30.18 14.40 -18.26
N GLN A 590 -29.99 14.03 -17.00
CA GLN A 590 -29.25 14.83 -16.03
C GLN A 590 -27.80 15.07 -16.49
N ASP A 591 -27.26 16.28 -16.26
CA ASP A 591 -25.97 16.73 -16.83
C ASP A 591 -24.80 15.77 -16.56
N GLY A 592 -24.71 15.20 -15.35
CA GLY A 592 -23.66 14.24 -15.00
C GLY A 592 -23.66 12.96 -15.85
N LYS A 593 -24.84 12.50 -16.26
CA LYS A 593 -25.01 11.26 -17.05
C LYS A 593 -24.76 11.47 -18.53
N LEU A 594 -25.03 12.66 -19.05
CA LEU A 594 -24.62 13.03 -20.41
C LEU A 594 -23.08 13.10 -20.51
N GLY A 595 -22.41 13.65 -19.50
CA GLY A 595 -20.95 13.64 -19.39
C GLY A 595 -20.36 12.22 -19.33
N TYR A 596 -21.03 11.30 -18.62
CA TYR A 596 -20.68 9.88 -18.61
C TYR A 596 -20.80 9.21 -19.99
N LEU A 597 -21.91 9.43 -20.69
CA LEU A 597 -22.10 8.91 -22.05
C LEU A 597 -21.04 9.44 -23.02
N PHE A 598 -20.73 10.74 -22.94
CA PHE A 598 -19.64 11.33 -23.71
C PHE A 598 -18.32 10.59 -23.41
N SER A 599 -18.00 10.40 -22.12
CA SER A 599 -16.76 9.75 -21.67
C SER A 599 -16.64 8.29 -22.15
N LEU A 600 -17.77 7.58 -22.28
CA LEU A 600 -17.80 6.21 -22.81
C LEU A 600 -17.53 6.15 -24.32
N PHE A 601 -18.15 7.03 -25.12
CA PHE A 601 -18.13 6.94 -26.58
C PHE A 601 -17.04 7.79 -27.27
N ALA A 602 -16.58 8.86 -26.62
CA ALA A 602 -15.53 9.75 -27.14
C ALA A 602 -14.20 9.03 -27.48
N PRO A 603 -13.72 8.02 -26.73
CA PRO A 603 -12.46 7.33 -27.06
C PRO A 603 -12.39 6.73 -28.48
N LEU A 604 -13.54 6.46 -29.08
CA LEU A 604 -13.64 5.95 -30.46
C LEU A 604 -14.39 6.93 -31.38
N GLY A 605 -14.47 8.21 -31.02
CA GLY A 605 -15.13 9.24 -31.81
C GLY A 605 -16.57 8.89 -32.19
N PHE A 606 -17.31 8.29 -31.26
CA PHE A 606 -18.72 7.90 -31.42
C PHE A 606 -19.00 6.85 -32.52
N LEU A 607 -17.97 6.19 -33.06
CA LEU A 607 -18.12 5.14 -34.09
C LEU A 607 -19.02 3.98 -33.64
N SER A 608 -19.06 3.71 -32.33
CA SER A 608 -19.91 2.69 -31.71
C SER A 608 -21.40 2.88 -32.03
N LEU A 609 -21.88 4.13 -32.14
CA LEU A 609 -23.29 4.43 -32.37
C LEU A 609 -23.76 4.03 -33.78
N LEU A 610 -22.83 3.78 -34.71
CA LEU A 610 -23.14 3.44 -36.11
C LEU A 610 -23.55 1.98 -36.31
N SER A 611 -23.49 1.16 -35.25
CA SER A 611 -23.90 -0.25 -35.25
C SER A 611 -25.03 -0.52 -34.22
N PRO A 612 -26.23 0.06 -34.41
CA PRO A 612 -27.28 0.09 -33.38
C PRO A 612 -27.76 -1.28 -32.92
N ILE A 613 -27.82 -2.27 -33.82
CA ILE A 613 -28.25 -3.64 -33.46
C ILE A 613 -27.32 -4.27 -32.42
N LEU A 614 -26.01 -4.02 -32.51
CA LEU A 614 -25.04 -4.57 -31.57
C LEU A 614 -24.95 -3.75 -30.27
N LEU A 615 -25.52 -2.54 -30.22
CA LEU A 615 -25.59 -1.76 -28.99
C LEU A 615 -26.46 -2.45 -27.93
N ILE A 616 -27.34 -3.38 -28.31
CA ILE A 616 -28.18 -4.15 -27.39
C ILE A 616 -27.36 -4.84 -26.29
N PHE A 617 -26.13 -5.27 -26.58
CA PHE A 617 -25.23 -5.88 -25.59
C PHE A 617 -24.76 -4.91 -24.50
N LEU A 618 -24.76 -3.61 -24.76
CA LEU A 618 -24.39 -2.58 -23.79
C LEU A 618 -25.55 -2.24 -22.85
N LEU A 619 -26.79 -2.44 -23.32
CA LEU A 619 -27.99 -1.89 -22.66
C LEU A 619 -28.19 -2.38 -21.23
N PRO A 620 -27.97 -3.65 -20.86
CA PRO A 620 -28.22 -4.10 -19.49
C PRO A 620 -27.45 -3.28 -18.45
N ASP A 621 -26.11 -3.24 -18.52
CA ASP A 621 -25.30 -2.47 -17.58
C ASP A 621 -25.39 -0.95 -17.82
N LEU A 622 -25.57 -0.50 -19.06
CA LEU A 622 -25.72 0.94 -19.33
C LEU A 622 -26.98 1.51 -18.67
N ILE A 623 -28.11 0.78 -18.73
CA ILE A 623 -29.37 1.18 -18.07
C ILE A 623 -29.21 1.13 -16.55
N ILE A 624 -28.61 0.07 -16.02
CA ILE A 624 -28.28 -0.07 -14.58
C ILE A 624 -27.50 1.17 -14.10
N ASN A 625 -26.46 1.57 -14.84
CA ASN A 625 -25.61 2.70 -14.45
C ASN A 625 -26.33 4.05 -14.58
N LEU A 626 -27.07 4.29 -15.68
CA LEU A 626 -27.75 5.55 -15.93
C LEU A 626 -28.96 5.80 -15.02
N LEU A 627 -29.66 4.74 -14.60
CA LEU A 627 -30.85 4.88 -13.74
C LEU A 627 -30.53 4.89 -12.24
N SER A 628 -29.28 4.63 -11.86
CA SER A 628 -28.85 4.64 -10.47
C SER A 628 -28.76 6.06 -9.91
N ASN A 629 -29.16 6.24 -8.65
CA ASN A 629 -28.90 7.44 -7.86
C ASN A 629 -27.46 7.50 -7.29
N ASN A 630 -26.70 6.41 -7.37
CA ASN A 630 -25.31 6.36 -6.92
C ASN A 630 -24.40 6.93 -8.01
N SER A 631 -23.71 8.02 -7.68
CA SER A 631 -22.85 8.74 -8.61
C SER A 631 -21.69 7.91 -9.15
N GLN A 632 -21.19 6.94 -8.38
CA GLN A 632 -20.05 6.10 -8.77
C GLN A 632 -20.36 5.22 -9.99
N LEU A 633 -21.62 4.81 -10.18
CA LEU A 633 -22.03 3.93 -11.28
C LEU A 633 -22.02 4.62 -12.65
N HIS A 634 -22.22 5.94 -12.68
CA HIS A 634 -22.19 6.74 -13.91
C HIS A 634 -20.93 7.60 -14.00
N THR A 635 -19.78 7.02 -13.65
CA THR A 635 -18.46 7.56 -14.02
C THR A 635 -17.61 6.47 -14.70
N ILE A 636 -16.54 6.87 -15.38
CA ILE A 636 -15.58 5.93 -15.97
C ILE A 636 -14.42 5.56 -15.02
N TYR A 637 -14.42 6.08 -13.78
CA TYR A 637 -13.29 5.93 -12.84
C TYR A 637 -13.28 4.58 -12.12
N TYR A 638 -14.42 3.90 -12.09
CA TYR A 638 -14.61 2.63 -11.39
C TYR A 638 -14.87 1.47 -12.37
N GLN A 639 -14.91 0.26 -11.85
CA GLN A 639 -15.11 -1.01 -12.54
C GLN A 639 -16.47 -1.17 -13.25
N TYR A 640 -17.44 -0.28 -13.04
CA TYR A 640 -18.81 -0.41 -13.59
C TYR A 640 -18.89 -0.32 -15.13
N THR A 641 -17.81 0.06 -15.79
CA THR A 641 -17.71 0.10 -17.26
C THR A 641 -17.19 -1.21 -17.88
N SER A 642 -16.83 -2.21 -17.07
CA SER A 642 -16.10 -3.40 -17.52
C SER A 642 -16.87 -4.27 -18.51
N THR A 643 -18.19 -4.38 -18.38
CA THR A 643 -19.04 -5.13 -19.33
C THR A 643 -19.48 -4.27 -20.53
N ILE A 644 -19.41 -2.94 -20.39
CA ILE A 644 -19.79 -1.97 -21.43
C ILE A 644 -18.65 -1.78 -22.45
N THR A 645 -17.43 -1.54 -21.96
CA THR A 645 -16.22 -1.33 -22.76
C THR A 645 -16.02 -2.33 -23.91
N PRO A 646 -16.14 -3.66 -23.74
CA PRO A 646 -15.90 -4.61 -24.84
C PRO A 646 -16.86 -4.40 -26.02
N PHE A 647 -18.12 -4.08 -25.73
CA PHE A 647 -19.12 -3.85 -26.78
C PHE A 647 -19.05 -2.45 -27.39
N ILE A 648 -18.49 -1.46 -26.70
CA ILE A 648 -18.15 -0.15 -27.29
C ILE A 648 -17.14 -0.36 -28.43
N PHE A 649 -16.12 -1.20 -28.20
CA PHE A 649 -15.13 -1.52 -29.22
C PHE A 649 -15.70 -2.40 -30.34
N ILE A 650 -16.45 -3.46 -30.01
CA ILE A 650 -17.10 -4.31 -31.03
C ILE A 650 -17.99 -3.46 -31.94
N THR A 651 -18.88 -2.65 -31.36
CA THR A 651 -19.80 -1.82 -32.14
C THR A 651 -19.06 -0.77 -32.98
N ALA A 652 -17.96 -0.20 -32.50
CA ALA A 652 -17.12 0.72 -33.29
C ALA A 652 -16.44 0.03 -34.48
N ILE A 653 -15.96 -1.21 -34.31
CA ILE A 653 -15.38 -2.02 -35.41
C ILE A 653 -16.44 -2.24 -36.50
N PHE A 654 -17.66 -2.61 -36.13
CA PHE A 654 -18.77 -2.75 -37.08
C PHE A 654 -19.22 -1.40 -37.66
N GLY A 655 -19.14 -0.32 -36.88
CA GLY A 655 -19.38 1.05 -37.33
C GLY A 655 -18.42 1.46 -38.45
N ILE A 656 -17.12 1.19 -38.31
CA ILE A 656 -16.13 1.41 -39.38
C ILE A 656 -16.43 0.55 -40.60
N LYS A 657 -16.81 -0.72 -40.43
CA LYS A 657 -17.23 -1.56 -41.56
C LYS A 657 -18.38 -0.90 -42.34
N LYS A 658 -19.40 -0.39 -41.63
CA LYS A 658 -20.54 0.31 -42.24
C LYS A 658 -20.11 1.59 -42.94
N ILE A 659 -19.29 2.43 -42.30
CA ILE A 659 -18.77 3.66 -42.91
C ILE A 659 -17.97 3.35 -44.18
N LYS A 660 -17.12 2.33 -44.17
CA LYS A 660 -16.33 1.92 -45.34
C LYS A 660 -17.19 1.50 -46.52
N THR A 661 -18.36 0.90 -46.26
CA THR A 661 -19.34 0.60 -47.30
C THR A 661 -19.94 1.88 -47.91
N ILE A 662 -20.19 2.90 -47.09
CA ILE A 662 -20.76 4.19 -47.53
C ILE A 662 -19.70 5.11 -48.17
N THR A 663 -18.44 4.99 -47.74
CA THR A 663 -17.33 5.88 -48.14
C THR A 663 -16.13 5.09 -48.71
N PRO A 664 -16.31 4.25 -49.74
CA PRO A 664 -15.28 3.33 -50.23
C PRO A 664 -14.04 4.04 -50.81
N LYS A 665 -14.18 5.32 -51.18
CA LYS A 665 -13.08 6.15 -51.70
C LYS A 665 -12.15 6.69 -50.61
N ILE A 666 -12.55 6.66 -49.33
CA ILE A 666 -11.73 7.16 -48.23
C ILE A 666 -10.66 6.12 -47.88
N PRO A 667 -9.37 6.48 -47.83
CA PRO A 667 -8.30 5.54 -47.55
C PRO A 667 -8.34 5.08 -46.08
N ASN A 668 -7.96 3.83 -45.82
CA ASN A 668 -7.93 3.26 -44.47
C ASN A 668 -7.10 4.09 -43.46
N ASN A 669 -6.07 4.80 -43.94
CA ASN A 669 -5.26 5.67 -43.11
C ASN A 669 -6.06 6.79 -42.44
N PHE A 670 -7.13 7.28 -43.09
CA PHE A 670 -7.98 8.33 -42.55
C PHE A 670 -8.76 7.82 -41.33
N TYR A 671 -9.41 6.66 -41.43
CA TYR A 671 -10.09 6.05 -40.29
C TYR A 671 -9.12 5.74 -39.16
N GLY A 672 -7.92 5.23 -39.49
CA GLY A 672 -6.87 4.99 -38.51
C GLY A 672 -6.46 6.26 -37.77
N PHE A 673 -6.28 7.37 -38.49
CA PHE A 673 -5.98 8.67 -37.89
C PHE A 673 -7.13 9.17 -37.01
N PHE A 674 -8.37 9.08 -37.48
CA PHE A 674 -9.56 9.49 -36.71
C PHE A 674 -9.64 8.75 -35.37
N ILE A 675 -9.49 7.42 -35.40
CA ILE A 675 -9.53 6.58 -34.18
C ILE A 675 -8.39 6.97 -33.24
N LEU A 676 -7.15 7.11 -33.74
CA LEU A 676 -6.02 7.49 -32.91
C LEU A 676 -6.17 8.89 -32.31
N ALA A 677 -6.66 9.87 -33.09
CA ALA A 677 -6.85 11.23 -32.62
C ALA A 677 -7.82 11.28 -31.44
N TRP A 678 -8.97 10.60 -31.55
CA TRP A 678 -9.95 10.49 -30.46
C TRP A 678 -9.45 9.67 -29.28
N ALA A 679 -8.71 8.59 -29.52
CA ALA A 679 -8.12 7.77 -28.46
C ALA A 679 -7.07 8.56 -27.66
N PHE A 680 -6.16 9.29 -28.33
CA PHE A 680 -5.17 10.15 -27.66
C PHE A 680 -5.83 11.33 -26.95
N TYR A 681 -6.80 12.00 -27.59
CA TYR A 681 -7.55 13.09 -26.95
C TYR A 681 -8.22 12.62 -25.66
N SER A 682 -8.86 11.45 -25.69
CA SER A 682 -9.56 10.89 -24.53
C SER A 682 -8.57 10.40 -23.47
N ALA A 683 -7.47 9.75 -23.86
CA ALA A 683 -6.41 9.34 -22.94
C ALA A 683 -5.79 10.53 -22.21
N TYR A 684 -5.57 11.65 -22.91
CA TYR A 684 -5.09 12.89 -22.29
C TYR A 684 -6.14 13.56 -21.42
N SER A 685 -7.38 13.69 -21.90
CA SER A 685 -8.40 14.52 -21.23
C SER A 685 -9.09 13.80 -20.07
N LEU A 686 -9.23 12.48 -20.14
CA LEU A 686 -10.03 11.66 -19.23
C LEU A 686 -9.25 10.51 -18.57
N GLY A 687 -8.08 10.16 -19.09
CA GLY A 687 -7.32 8.99 -18.65
C GLY A 687 -6.42 9.23 -17.42
N PRO A 688 -6.01 8.16 -16.71
CA PRO A 688 -5.13 8.25 -15.54
C PRO A 688 -3.64 8.19 -15.88
N LEU A 689 -3.27 8.10 -17.16
CA LEU A 689 -1.89 7.88 -17.60
C LEU A 689 -0.97 9.05 -17.22
N ILE A 690 0.30 8.77 -16.96
CA ILE A 690 1.31 9.82 -16.81
C ILE A 690 1.34 10.68 -18.08
N GLY A 691 1.23 12.00 -17.93
CA GLY A 691 1.11 12.96 -19.02
C GLY A 691 -0.31 13.29 -19.46
N ALA A 692 -1.34 12.68 -18.86
CA ALA A 692 -2.72 13.15 -18.97
C ALA A 692 -2.92 14.49 -18.26
N LYS A 693 -4.08 15.13 -18.49
CA LYS A 693 -4.48 16.40 -17.87
C LYS A 693 -4.60 16.29 -16.34
N ALA A 694 -5.09 15.15 -15.85
CA ALA A 694 -5.24 14.84 -14.43
C ALA A 694 -4.72 13.40 -14.18
N PRO A 695 -3.39 13.21 -14.19
CA PRO A 695 -2.80 11.88 -14.09
C PRO A 695 -2.96 11.33 -12.66
N ASN A 696 -3.20 10.03 -12.51
CA ASN A 696 -3.22 9.38 -11.20
C ASN A 696 -1.80 8.96 -10.85
N ILE A 697 -1.07 9.82 -10.13
CA ILE A 697 0.36 9.63 -9.81
C ILE A 697 0.67 9.74 -8.31
N ASP A 698 -0.34 9.86 -7.45
CA ASP A 698 -0.14 10.05 -6.01
C ASP A 698 0.68 8.93 -5.38
N MET A 699 0.51 7.70 -5.85
CA MET A 699 1.33 6.56 -5.43
C MET A 699 2.81 6.68 -5.79
N ILE A 700 3.19 7.57 -6.70
CA ILE A 700 4.59 7.83 -7.08
C ILE A 700 5.14 9.02 -6.29
N VAL A 701 4.34 10.09 -6.16
CA VAL A 701 4.82 11.38 -5.62
C VAL A 701 4.59 11.54 -4.12
N ASN A 702 3.63 10.84 -3.53
CA ASN A 702 3.24 10.97 -2.13
C ASN A 702 3.34 9.63 -1.36
N PRO A 703 4.48 8.90 -1.41
CA PRO A 703 4.65 7.72 -0.56
C PRO A 703 4.70 8.12 0.92
N PRO A 704 4.16 7.31 1.85
CA PRO A 704 4.27 7.58 3.28
C PRO A 704 5.73 7.60 3.75
N ALA A 705 6.14 8.65 4.46
CA ALA A 705 7.52 8.84 4.92
C ALA A 705 8.05 7.64 5.74
N ASN A 706 7.18 7.02 6.55
CA ASN A 706 7.52 5.93 7.45
C ASN A 706 7.20 4.54 6.86
N LYS A 707 7.01 4.43 5.53
CA LYS A 707 6.62 3.18 4.85
C LYS A 707 7.42 1.96 5.30
N ASN A 708 8.75 2.03 5.24
CA ASN A 708 9.61 0.87 5.55
C ASN A 708 9.45 0.39 7.00
N ILE A 709 9.12 1.30 7.92
CA ILE A 709 8.88 0.96 9.33
C ILE A 709 7.52 0.28 9.46
N ILE A 710 6.48 0.82 8.82
CA ILE A 710 5.13 0.25 8.80
C ILE A 710 5.17 -1.17 8.21
N GLU A 711 5.76 -1.36 7.03
CA GLU A 711 5.85 -2.68 6.37
C GLU A 711 6.54 -3.73 7.25
N LYS A 712 7.67 -3.36 7.87
CA LYS A 712 8.37 -4.25 8.82
C LYS A 712 7.52 -4.59 10.04
N PHE A 713 6.73 -3.64 10.53
CA PHE A 713 5.83 -3.88 11.64
C PHE A 713 4.71 -4.87 11.25
N LEU A 714 4.00 -4.60 10.15
CA LEU A 714 2.88 -5.43 9.68
C LEU A 714 3.31 -6.88 9.37
N ALA A 715 4.50 -7.07 8.80
CA ALA A 715 5.03 -8.40 8.45
C ALA A 715 5.24 -9.32 9.67
N ASN A 716 5.41 -8.75 10.87
CA ASN A 716 5.64 -9.51 12.10
C ASN A 716 4.36 -9.84 12.87
N ILE A 717 3.18 -9.40 12.40
CA ILE A 717 1.92 -9.61 13.09
C ILE A 717 1.35 -11.00 12.78
N PRO A 718 1.19 -11.88 13.79
CA PRO A 718 0.65 -13.22 13.56
C PRO A 718 -0.80 -13.17 13.04
N ALA A 719 -1.09 -13.92 11.96
CA ALA A 719 -2.41 -14.01 11.35
C ALA A 719 -3.53 -14.59 12.25
N LYS A 720 -3.17 -15.13 13.44
CA LYS A 720 -4.12 -15.63 14.43
C LYS A 720 -4.92 -14.52 15.12
N TYR A 721 -4.37 -13.31 15.19
CA TYR A 721 -5.02 -12.19 15.85
C TYR A 721 -6.10 -11.57 14.96
N SER A 722 -7.25 -11.26 15.55
CA SER A 722 -8.27 -10.43 14.93
C SER A 722 -7.83 -8.97 14.98
N ILE A 723 -7.97 -8.22 13.88
CA ILE A 723 -7.50 -6.82 13.88
C ILE A 723 -8.57 -5.88 13.34
N ALA A 724 -8.68 -4.71 13.96
CA ALA A 724 -9.40 -3.57 13.42
C ALA A 724 -8.40 -2.61 12.79
N THR A 725 -8.67 -2.10 11.61
CA THR A 725 -7.71 -1.23 10.91
C THR A 725 -8.39 -0.16 10.08
N THR A 726 -7.69 0.94 9.83
CA THR A 726 -8.07 1.93 8.81
C THR A 726 -8.06 1.29 7.41
N ASN A 727 -8.88 1.81 6.50
CA ASN A 727 -9.13 1.18 5.20
C ASN A 727 -7.84 0.99 4.36
N ASN A 728 -6.97 1.99 4.34
CA ASN A 728 -5.68 2.03 3.63
C ASN A 728 -4.66 0.96 4.04
N LEU A 729 -4.82 0.35 5.23
CA LEU A 729 -3.96 -0.73 5.72
C LEU A 729 -4.58 -2.12 5.52
N GLY A 730 -5.89 -2.21 5.31
CA GLY A 730 -6.59 -3.49 5.48
C GLY A 730 -6.33 -4.53 4.39
N SER A 731 -5.92 -4.12 3.19
CA SER A 731 -5.47 -5.05 2.13
C SER A 731 -4.11 -5.69 2.47
N HIS A 732 -3.28 -5.09 3.30
CA HIS A 732 -2.00 -5.66 3.76
C HIS A 732 -2.19 -6.67 4.89
N LEU A 733 -3.39 -6.69 5.47
CA LEU A 733 -3.73 -7.41 6.69
C LEU A 733 -4.88 -8.41 6.46
N SER A 734 -5.30 -8.62 5.22
CA SER A 734 -6.45 -9.45 4.84
C SER A 734 -6.23 -10.96 4.98
N HIS A 735 -4.98 -11.44 5.05
CA HIS A 735 -4.66 -12.87 5.24
C HIS A 735 -4.86 -13.35 6.68
N ARG A 736 -6.11 -13.27 7.14
CA ARG A 736 -6.58 -13.74 8.44
C ARG A 736 -8.08 -13.96 8.41
N GLN A 737 -8.59 -14.70 9.40
CA GLN A 737 -10.02 -15.00 9.47
C GLN A 737 -10.85 -13.77 9.84
N LYS A 738 -10.39 -12.95 10.78
CA LYS A 738 -11.11 -11.77 11.28
C LYS A 738 -10.31 -10.50 11.07
N ILE A 739 -10.86 -9.61 10.25
CA ILE A 739 -10.34 -8.25 10.05
C ILE A 739 -11.52 -7.29 9.93
N PHE A 740 -11.49 -6.21 10.71
CA PHE A 740 -12.55 -5.21 10.79
C PHE A 740 -12.06 -3.87 10.26
N THR A 741 -12.99 -3.07 9.74
CA THR A 741 -12.69 -1.72 9.26
C THR A 741 -13.14 -0.69 10.30
N ILE A 742 -12.21 0.13 10.75
CA ILE A 742 -12.49 1.21 11.71
C ILE A 742 -13.59 2.13 11.16
N PRO A 743 -14.61 2.48 11.97
CA PRO A 743 -14.67 2.35 13.43
C PRO A 743 -15.27 1.03 13.95
N VAL A 744 -15.73 0.17 13.05
CA VAL A 744 -16.37 -1.10 13.41
C VAL A 744 -15.34 -2.10 13.90
N GLY A 745 -15.62 -2.78 15.02
CA GLY A 745 -14.81 -3.87 15.56
C GLY A 745 -13.60 -3.45 16.41
N ILE A 746 -13.45 -2.16 16.75
CA ILE A 746 -12.41 -1.68 17.70
C ILE A 746 -12.53 -2.39 19.06
N ASP A 747 -13.76 -2.60 19.53
CA ASP A 747 -14.10 -3.28 20.78
C ASP A 747 -13.87 -4.80 20.72
N LYS A 748 -13.93 -5.40 19.53
CA LYS A 748 -13.80 -6.85 19.32
C LYS A 748 -12.41 -7.29 18.89
N ALA A 749 -11.63 -6.43 18.26
CA ALA A 749 -10.31 -6.75 17.77
C ALA A 749 -9.32 -7.02 18.91
N ASP A 750 -8.37 -7.90 18.62
CA ASP A 750 -7.19 -8.10 19.44
C ASP A 750 -6.27 -6.88 19.27
N ILE A 751 -5.93 -6.53 18.03
CA ILE A 751 -5.01 -5.42 17.73
C ILE A 751 -5.72 -4.38 16.85
N ILE A 752 -5.48 -3.09 17.11
CA ILE A 752 -6.09 -1.99 16.38
C ILE A 752 -4.99 -1.16 15.71
N PHE A 753 -5.12 -0.96 14.40
CA PHE A 753 -4.15 -0.24 13.57
C PHE A 753 -4.76 1.05 13.01
N PHE A 754 -4.03 2.14 13.14
CA PHE A 754 -4.35 3.41 12.50
C PHE A 754 -3.23 3.85 11.60
N LEU A 755 -3.57 4.31 10.38
CA LEU A 755 -2.70 5.13 9.54
C LEU A 755 -3.45 6.43 9.22
N LEU A 756 -3.14 7.47 9.98
CA LEU A 756 -3.89 8.73 10.08
C LEU A 756 -3.49 9.78 9.02
N ASN A 757 -3.34 9.35 7.78
CA ASN A 757 -2.92 10.20 6.66
C ASN A 757 -3.94 10.26 5.50
N ASP A 758 -5.03 9.50 5.58
CA ASP A 758 -6.04 9.44 4.53
C ASP A 758 -7.10 10.54 4.73
N GLN A 759 -7.17 11.50 3.81
CA GLN A 759 -8.17 12.57 3.83
C GLN A 759 -9.59 12.07 3.56
N PHE A 760 -9.73 10.91 2.91
CA PHE A 760 -11.01 10.27 2.60
C PHE A 760 -11.38 9.16 3.60
N ALA A 761 -10.62 9.07 4.70
CA ALA A 761 -10.87 8.17 5.82
C ALA A 761 -12.34 8.21 6.26
N GLN A 762 -12.96 7.04 6.41
CA GLN A 762 -14.31 6.92 6.95
C GLN A 762 -14.25 6.63 8.47
N PRO A 763 -15.10 7.24 9.33
CA PRO A 763 -16.12 8.24 8.99
C PRO A 763 -15.54 9.64 8.72
N SER A 764 -14.39 9.99 9.30
CA SER A 764 -13.53 11.10 8.88
C SER A 764 -12.12 10.92 9.47
N LEU A 765 -11.12 11.56 8.89
CA LEU A 765 -9.76 11.57 9.48
C LEU A 765 -9.76 12.16 10.90
N GLN A 766 -10.57 13.20 11.13
CA GLN A 766 -10.70 13.82 12.45
C GLN A 766 -11.33 12.87 13.47
N ALA A 767 -12.37 12.12 13.07
CA ALA A 767 -12.97 11.11 13.93
C ALA A 767 -11.99 9.98 14.26
N GLN A 768 -11.19 9.52 13.28
CA GLN A 768 -10.15 8.53 13.55
C GLN A 768 -9.08 9.03 14.53
N LYS A 769 -8.67 10.29 14.43
CA LYS A 769 -7.80 10.93 15.43
C LYS A 769 -8.45 10.98 16.81
N GLN A 770 -9.75 11.25 16.89
CA GLN A 770 -10.49 11.21 18.16
C GLN A 770 -10.53 9.80 18.77
N TYR A 771 -10.76 8.75 17.97
CA TYR A 771 -10.71 7.37 18.46
C TYR A 771 -9.35 7.00 19.04
N VAL A 772 -8.24 7.48 18.45
CA VAL A 772 -6.90 7.28 19.02
C VAL A 772 -6.79 7.91 20.41
N GLU A 773 -7.29 9.14 20.59
CA GLU A 773 -7.29 9.80 21.91
C GLU A 773 -8.25 9.15 22.93
N GLU A 774 -9.34 8.55 22.47
CA GLU A 774 -10.21 7.72 23.32
C GLU A 774 -9.53 6.42 23.75
N LEU A 775 -8.86 5.72 22.83
CA LEU A 775 -8.15 4.48 23.13
C LEU A 775 -6.98 4.69 24.08
N LYS A 776 -6.24 5.81 23.96
CA LYS A 776 -5.19 6.19 24.93
C LYS A 776 -5.72 6.35 26.35
N ARG A 777 -6.95 6.84 26.50
CA ARG A 777 -7.60 7.02 27.82
C ARG A 777 -8.25 5.74 28.33
N ASN A 778 -8.41 4.72 27.48
CA ASN A 778 -9.12 3.49 27.82
C ASN A 778 -8.15 2.42 28.33
N LYS A 779 -8.27 2.07 29.62
CA LYS A 779 -7.40 1.10 30.32
C LYS A 779 -7.37 -0.30 29.67
N ASN A 780 -8.39 -0.65 28.88
CA ASN A 780 -8.46 -1.93 28.17
C ASN A 780 -7.51 -2.03 26.96
N TYR A 781 -6.88 -0.92 26.57
CA TYR A 781 -5.98 -0.86 25.43
C TYR A 781 -4.61 -0.33 25.83
N ILE A 782 -3.58 -0.81 25.16
CA ILE A 782 -2.18 -0.44 25.37
C ILE A 782 -1.65 0.07 24.03
N GLU A 783 -1.13 1.30 23.98
CA GLU A 783 -0.38 1.77 22.81
C GLU A 783 0.95 1.01 22.76
N ILE A 784 1.11 0.12 21.78
CA ILE A 784 2.30 -0.74 21.65
C ILE A 784 3.29 -0.20 20.61
N PHE A 785 2.84 0.68 19.73
CA PHE A 785 3.67 1.28 18.70
C PHE A 785 3.10 2.61 18.21
N LYS A 786 3.99 3.58 18.00
CA LYS A 786 3.65 4.88 17.40
C LYS A 786 4.85 5.43 16.63
N GLU A 787 4.62 5.78 15.37
CA GLU A 787 5.63 6.39 14.49
C GLU A 787 4.94 7.34 13.49
N GLY A 788 4.96 8.64 13.78
CA GLY A 788 4.20 9.64 13.00
C GLY A 788 2.69 9.39 13.05
N ASP A 789 2.05 9.30 11.89
CA ASP A 789 0.61 9.03 11.73
C ASP A 789 0.23 7.55 11.88
N PHE A 790 1.21 6.66 12.06
CA PHE A 790 0.97 5.23 12.28
C PHE A 790 0.92 4.93 13.78
N VAL A 791 -0.22 4.43 14.26
CA VAL A 791 -0.47 4.15 15.68
C VAL A 791 -1.08 2.75 15.83
N VAL A 792 -0.60 1.98 16.80
CA VAL A 792 -1.07 0.62 17.06
C VAL A 792 -1.43 0.45 18.53
N PHE A 793 -2.64 -0.03 18.77
CA PHE A 793 -3.11 -0.42 20.09
C PHE A 793 -3.30 -1.92 20.18
N GLU A 794 -3.05 -2.47 21.35
CA GLU A 794 -3.30 -3.86 21.68
C GLU A 794 -4.32 -3.92 22.83
N LYS A 795 -5.34 -4.77 22.70
CA LYS A 795 -6.28 -5.01 23.78
C LYS A 795 -5.60 -5.80 24.90
N ARG A 796 -5.63 -5.26 26.13
CA ARG A 796 -4.99 -5.84 27.34
C ARG A 796 -5.38 -7.31 27.57
N ASN A 797 -6.59 -7.69 27.17
CA ASN A 797 -7.16 -9.01 27.40
C ASN A 797 -6.85 -10.06 26.33
N ILE A 798 -6.07 -9.77 25.28
CA ILE A 798 -5.64 -10.79 24.28
C ILE A 798 -4.91 -11.94 24.97
N TYR A 799 -4.18 -11.63 26.03
CA TYR A 799 -3.50 -12.60 26.88
C TYR A 799 -4.46 -13.43 27.75
N LEU A 800 -5.75 -13.06 27.83
CA LEU A 800 -6.80 -13.77 28.58
C LEU A 800 -7.65 -14.71 27.71
N GLN A 801 -7.61 -14.59 26.37
CA GLN A 801 -8.54 -15.30 25.46
C GLN A 801 -8.20 -16.75 25.14
N SER A 802 -7.16 -17.32 25.75
CA SER A 802 -7.00 -18.78 25.78
C SER A 802 -7.49 -19.29 27.13
N PRO A 803 -8.70 -19.86 27.24
CA PRO A 803 -8.91 -20.81 28.32
C PRO A 803 -7.85 -21.88 28.09
N PRO A 804 -7.00 -22.20 29.06
CA PRO A 804 -6.04 -23.27 28.88
C PRO A 804 -6.83 -24.50 28.48
N LYS A 805 -6.54 -25.06 27.30
CA LYS A 805 -6.59 -26.52 27.20
C LYS A 805 -5.78 -26.97 28.40
N ILE A 806 -6.39 -27.70 29.32
CA ILE A 806 -5.73 -28.27 30.49
C ILE A 806 -4.76 -29.35 29.97
N SER A 807 -3.72 -28.95 29.26
CA SER A 807 -2.45 -29.63 29.26
C SER A 807 -1.78 -29.12 30.51
N LYS A 808 -1.76 -29.94 31.58
CA LYS A 808 -1.07 -29.73 32.85
C LYS A 808 -0.02 -28.61 32.78
N ILE A 809 -0.43 -27.37 32.99
CA ILE A 809 0.52 -26.28 33.22
C ILE A 809 1.05 -26.59 34.61
N LYS A 810 2.36 -26.82 34.71
CA LYS A 810 3.04 -26.84 36.00
C LYS A 810 2.90 -25.40 36.53
N LEU A 811 1.88 -25.16 37.34
CA LEU A 811 1.69 -23.86 38.01
C LEU A 811 2.98 -23.53 38.77
N SER A 812 3.42 -22.28 38.70
CA SER A 812 4.56 -21.84 39.52
C SER A 812 4.24 -22.11 40.99
N PRO A 813 5.21 -22.61 41.79
CA PRO A 813 5.02 -22.80 43.23
C PRO A 813 4.63 -21.51 43.95
N PHE A 814 4.90 -20.35 43.35
CA PHE A 814 4.62 -19.02 43.91
C PHE A 814 3.32 -18.39 43.39
N SER A 815 2.58 -19.07 42.50
CA SER A 815 1.31 -18.55 42.00
C SER A 815 0.27 -18.47 43.12
N ILE A 816 -0.58 -17.44 43.10
CA ILE A 816 -1.64 -17.24 44.09
C ILE A 816 -2.56 -18.48 44.19
N PRO A 817 -3.00 -19.13 43.10
CA PRO A 817 -3.76 -20.37 43.20
C PRO A 817 -3.00 -21.51 43.87
N THR A 818 -1.71 -21.70 43.60
CA THR A 818 -0.90 -22.74 44.26
C THR A 818 -0.73 -22.44 45.74
N LEU A 819 -0.44 -21.18 46.08
CA LEU A 819 -0.29 -20.74 47.47
C LEU A 819 -1.60 -20.81 48.25
N ALA A 820 -2.76 -20.59 47.62
CA ALA A 820 -4.07 -20.73 48.25
C ALA A 820 -4.42 -22.18 48.66
N HIS A 821 -3.84 -23.17 47.98
CA HIS A 821 -4.04 -24.59 48.29
C HIS A 821 -2.91 -25.19 49.15
N ARG A 822 -1.96 -24.36 49.58
CA ARG A 822 -0.83 -24.76 50.40
C ARG A 822 -1.19 -24.69 51.89
N ASP A 823 -0.72 -25.66 52.67
CA ASP A 823 -0.77 -25.60 54.14
C ASP A 823 0.36 -24.73 54.70
N TYR A 824 0.01 -23.80 55.59
CA TYR A 824 0.94 -22.93 56.31
C TYR A 824 0.99 -23.36 57.78
N VAL A 825 1.96 -24.20 58.12
CA VAL A 825 2.12 -24.76 59.47
C VAL A 825 2.91 -23.79 60.33
N GLY A 826 2.32 -23.37 61.45
CA GLY A 826 3.00 -22.50 62.41
C GLY A 826 4.10 -23.24 63.18
N SER A 827 5.08 -22.48 63.65
CA SER A 827 6.14 -22.94 64.56
C SER A 827 6.12 -22.13 65.85
N ASP A 828 6.80 -22.61 66.89
CA ASP A 828 6.96 -21.82 68.11
C ASP A 828 7.85 -20.60 67.85
N ILE A 829 7.35 -19.42 68.21
CA ILE A 829 8.14 -18.19 68.12
C ILE A 829 9.15 -18.16 69.26
N THR A 830 10.43 -18.13 68.91
CA THR A 830 11.54 -18.11 69.88
C THR A 830 12.06 -16.69 70.08
N ILE A 831 12.23 -16.26 71.32
CA ILE A 831 12.89 -14.98 71.64
C ILE A 831 14.40 -15.18 71.53
N GLU A 832 15.02 -14.57 70.53
CA GLU A 832 16.46 -14.66 70.28
C GLU A 832 17.24 -13.63 71.10
N ARG A 833 16.71 -12.41 71.17
CA ARG A 833 17.37 -11.32 71.89
C ARG A 833 16.37 -10.25 72.31
N LYS A 834 16.44 -9.82 73.57
CA LYS A 834 15.75 -8.60 74.02
C LYS A 834 16.53 -7.35 73.59
N ILE A 835 15.83 -6.36 73.06
CA ILE A 835 16.40 -5.07 72.59
C ILE A 835 16.01 -3.96 73.55
N GLU A 836 16.59 -2.77 73.37
CA GLU A 836 16.24 -1.56 74.09
C GLU A 836 14.71 -1.36 74.14
N SER A 837 14.16 -1.47 75.35
CA SER A 837 12.74 -1.35 75.63
C SER A 837 12.49 0.04 76.21
N ASN A 838 11.42 0.71 75.80
CA ASN A 838 11.07 2.05 76.29
C ASN A 838 9.94 2.01 77.32
N ASN A 839 9.43 3.16 77.75
CA ASN A 839 8.34 3.23 78.74
C ASN A 839 6.99 2.68 78.23
N PHE A 840 6.82 2.46 76.92
CA PHE A 840 5.54 2.10 76.30
C PHE A 840 5.45 0.63 75.88
N PHE A 841 6.55 -0.01 75.49
CA PHE A 841 6.58 -1.40 75.04
C PHE A 841 7.95 -2.05 75.26
N ASN A 842 7.99 -3.38 75.24
CA ASN A 842 9.21 -4.18 75.22
C ASN A 842 9.48 -4.67 73.80
N SER A 843 10.74 -4.58 73.34
CA SER A 843 11.14 -4.99 71.99
C SER A 843 12.03 -6.23 72.03
N TYR A 844 11.79 -7.14 71.09
CA TYR A 844 12.49 -8.41 70.97
C TYR A 844 12.82 -8.68 69.51
N ILE A 845 14.00 -9.25 69.26
CA ILE A 845 14.24 -10.03 68.04
C ILE A 845 13.73 -11.43 68.33
N ILE A 846 12.83 -11.90 67.49
CA ILE A 846 12.29 -13.25 67.53
C ILE A 846 12.68 -14.01 66.27
N SER A 847 12.57 -15.34 66.32
CA SER A 847 12.68 -16.19 65.15
C SER A 847 11.49 -17.16 65.05
N TYR A 848 11.20 -17.59 63.83
CA TYR A 848 10.19 -18.59 63.49
C TYR A 848 10.61 -19.37 62.23
N LEU A 849 10.00 -20.52 61.98
CA LEU A 849 10.27 -21.33 60.79
C LEU A 849 9.31 -20.99 59.65
N SER A 850 9.86 -20.89 58.45
CA SER A 850 9.12 -20.79 57.18
C SER A 850 9.83 -21.63 56.13
N ASP A 851 9.17 -22.66 55.59
CA ASP A 851 9.75 -23.58 54.59
C ASP A 851 11.06 -24.26 55.03
N GLY A 852 11.20 -24.49 56.35
CA GLY A 852 12.43 -25.05 56.94
C GLY A 852 13.55 -24.02 57.14
N LEU A 853 13.34 -22.77 56.72
CA LEU A 853 14.26 -21.65 56.96
C LEU A 853 13.94 -21.00 58.31
N LYS A 854 14.98 -20.65 59.06
CA LYS A 854 14.89 -19.83 60.27
C LYS A 854 14.84 -18.35 59.87
N LEU A 855 13.66 -17.75 60.01
CA LEU A 855 13.42 -16.34 59.72
C LEU A 855 13.33 -15.53 61.00
N PHE A 856 13.83 -14.30 60.94
CA PHE A 856 13.79 -13.34 62.04
C PHE A 856 12.69 -12.31 61.84
N ALA A 857 12.20 -11.76 62.95
CA ALA A 857 11.25 -10.66 62.97
C ALA A 857 11.49 -9.77 64.20
N LEU A 858 11.07 -8.51 64.11
CA LEU A 858 10.92 -7.65 65.28
C LEU A 858 9.56 -7.93 65.93
N MET A 859 9.55 -8.12 67.25
CA MET A 859 8.34 -8.18 68.07
C MET A 859 8.35 -7.07 69.12
N ASN A 860 7.35 -6.20 69.07
CA ASN A 860 7.09 -5.20 70.10
C ASN A 860 5.84 -5.59 70.88
N VAL A 861 5.97 -5.72 72.20
CA VAL A 861 4.88 -6.07 73.12
C VAL A 861 4.54 -4.85 73.98
N PRO A 862 3.31 -4.31 73.90
CA PRO A 862 2.89 -3.16 74.71
C PRO A 862 3.04 -3.39 76.22
N LYS A 863 3.25 -2.30 76.97
CA LYS A 863 3.21 -2.27 78.45
C LYS A 863 1.88 -1.73 78.98
N SER A 864 0.94 -1.36 78.10
CA SER A 864 -0.41 -0.96 78.47
C SER A 864 -1.15 -2.13 79.13
N GLN A 865 -2.30 -1.89 79.78
CA GLN A 865 -3.09 -2.97 80.37
C GLN A 865 -3.45 -4.01 79.30
N LYS A 866 -3.01 -5.26 79.50
CA LYS A 866 -3.28 -6.38 78.61
C LYS A 866 -4.79 -6.67 78.56
N PRO A 867 -5.43 -6.67 77.37
CA PRO A 867 -6.82 -7.10 77.24
C PRO A 867 -6.99 -8.57 77.66
N GLU A 868 -8.19 -8.96 78.12
CA GLU A 868 -8.45 -10.34 78.60
C GLU A 868 -8.10 -11.41 77.56
N GLU A 869 -8.38 -11.15 76.28
CA GLU A 869 -8.08 -12.07 75.16
C GLU A 869 -6.65 -11.93 74.60
N GLY A 870 -5.82 -11.06 75.17
CA GLY A 870 -4.49 -10.70 74.65
C GLY A 870 -4.50 -9.45 73.75
N TYR A 871 -3.32 -8.93 73.42
CA TYR A 871 -3.17 -7.76 72.55
C TYR A 871 -3.52 -8.11 71.09
N PRO A 872 -4.22 -7.22 70.35
CA PRO A 872 -4.38 -7.38 68.90
C PRO A 872 -3.00 -7.38 68.22
N ILE A 873 -2.84 -8.25 67.22
CA ILE A 873 -1.58 -8.39 66.49
C ILE A 873 -1.62 -7.48 65.26
N LEU A 874 -0.56 -6.71 65.05
CA LEU A 874 -0.32 -6.02 63.78
C LEU A 874 0.91 -6.61 63.10
N ILE A 875 0.75 -7.18 61.90
CA ILE A 875 1.87 -7.62 61.08
C ILE A 875 2.21 -6.51 60.09
N LEU A 876 3.43 -5.98 60.22
CA LEU A 876 3.95 -4.89 59.40
C LEU A 876 4.82 -5.46 58.27
N ASN A 877 4.25 -5.52 57.08
CA ASN A 877 4.89 -5.93 55.83
C ASN A 877 5.66 -4.76 55.21
N HIS A 878 6.99 -4.80 55.31
CA HIS A 878 7.82 -3.69 54.84
C HIS A 878 7.97 -3.66 53.31
N GLY A 879 8.28 -2.48 52.78
CA GLY A 879 8.59 -2.25 51.37
C GLY A 879 10.00 -2.73 51.00
N TYR A 880 10.37 -2.52 49.73
CA TYR A 880 11.70 -2.92 49.28
C TYR A 880 12.78 -2.05 49.94
N ILE A 881 13.68 -2.70 50.66
CA ILE A 881 14.95 -2.15 51.13
C ILE A 881 15.99 -3.19 50.76
N SER A 882 17.13 -2.75 50.21
CA SER A 882 18.22 -3.68 49.87
C SER A 882 18.53 -4.59 51.07
N PRO A 883 18.59 -5.93 50.92
CA PRO A 883 18.76 -6.83 52.05
C PRO A 883 19.99 -6.54 52.92
N LYS A 884 21.06 -5.99 52.33
CA LYS A 884 22.29 -5.56 53.04
C LYS A 884 22.10 -4.30 53.90
N GLN A 885 21.14 -3.46 53.56
CA GLN A 885 20.83 -2.20 54.25
C GLN A 885 19.65 -2.35 55.21
N TYR A 886 18.82 -3.38 55.02
CA TYR A 886 17.66 -3.64 55.83
C TYR A 886 18.06 -4.02 57.27
N SER A 887 17.37 -3.43 58.24
CA SER A 887 17.60 -3.68 59.67
C SER A 887 16.32 -4.18 60.33
N THR A 888 16.41 -5.31 61.03
CA THR A 888 15.31 -5.86 61.84
C THR A 888 14.72 -4.81 62.77
N VAL A 889 15.55 -3.94 63.37
CA VAL A 889 15.13 -2.96 64.38
C VAL A 889 14.85 -1.58 63.82
N ASN A 890 15.76 -1.05 62.98
CA ASN A 890 15.71 0.37 62.60
C ASN A 890 14.81 0.65 61.40
N SER A 891 14.65 -0.32 60.48
CA SER A 891 13.76 -0.15 59.34
C SER A 891 12.30 -0.13 59.80
N TYR A 892 11.53 0.90 59.41
CA TYR A 892 10.13 1.14 59.81
C TYR A 892 9.91 1.40 61.31
N LYS A 893 10.97 1.77 62.05
CA LYS A 893 10.91 1.94 63.51
C LYS A 893 9.75 2.83 63.96
N GLU A 894 9.57 3.98 63.32
CA GLU A 894 8.53 4.94 63.71
C GLU A 894 7.12 4.37 63.59
N ILE A 895 6.85 3.58 62.55
CA ILE A 895 5.55 2.94 62.33
C ILE A 895 5.36 1.82 63.35
N THR A 896 6.38 0.97 63.57
CA THR A 896 6.31 -0.09 64.58
C THR A 896 6.11 0.47 65.99
N ASP A 897 6.80 1.56 66.32
CA ASP A 897 6.69 2.23 67.61
C ASP A 897 5.29 2.84 67.80
N TYR A 898 4.74 3.47 66.75
CA TYR A 898 3.43 4.11 66.79
C TYR A 898 2.32 3.12 67.14
N PHE A 899 2.24 1.99 66.45
CA PHE A 899 1.19 1.01 66.74
C PHE A 899 1.41 0.29 68.07
N SER A 900 2.65 0.02 68.47
CA SER A 900 2.94 -0.56 69.79
C SER A 900 2.61 0.36 70.95
N LYS A 901 2.83 1.68 70.81
CA LYS A 901 2.36 2.68 71.79
C LYS A 901 0.85 2.71 71.92
N ASN A 902 0.13 2.38 70.83
CA ASN A 902 -1.33 2.35 70.77
C ASN A 902 -1.93 0.95 71.01
N GLY A 903 -1.20 0.06 71.70
CA GLY A 903 -1.77 -1.19 72.23
C GLY A 903 -1.75 -2.39 71.29
N PHE A 904 -1.05 -2.31 70.14
CA PHE A 904 -0.85 -3.46 69.26
C PHE A 904 0.44 -4.21 69.58
N LEU A 905 0.36 -5.54 69.62
CA LEU A 905 1.55 -6.39 69.53
C LEU A 905 2.01 -6.37 68.07
N VAL A 906 3.12 -5.71 67.79
CA VAL A 906 3.61 -5.52 66.41
C VAL A 906 4.63 -6.59 66.08
N LEU A 907 4.40 -7.30 64.97
CA LEU A 907 5.34 -8.23 64.35
C LEU A 907 5.78 -7.66 63.00
N LYS A 908 7.07 -7.44 62.80
CA LYS A 908 7.63 -7.02 61.51
C LYS A 908 8.58 -8.11 61.00
N PRO A 909 8.13 -8.99 60.08
CA PRO A 909 9.00 -10.01 59.51
C PRO A 909 10.12 -9.36 58.70
N ASP A 910 11.31 -9.97 58.73
CA ASP A 910 12.40 -9.51 57.89
C ASP A 910 12.26 -9.98 56.44
N TYR A 911 11.47 -11.03 56.18
CA TYR A 911 11.46 -11.85 54.96
C TYR A 911 12.74 -12.68 54.76
N ARG A 912 12.61 -13.80 54.05
CA ARG A 912 13.78 -14.62 53.67
C ARG A 912 14.79 -13.81 52.86
N GLY A 913 16.07 -13.96 53.20
CA GLY A 913 17.20 -13.24 52.60
C GLY A 913 17.48 -11.83 53.13
N ASN A 914 16.70 -11.33 54.09
CA ASN A 914 16.84 -9.99 54.67
C ASN A 914 17.37 -10.06 56.12
N ALA A 915 18.22 -9.09 56.48
CA ALA A 915 18.91 -9.05 57.77
C ALA A 915 19.57 -10.39 58.12
N ASN A 916 19.14 -11.06 59.21
CA ASN A 916 19.69 -12.34 59.64
C ASN A 916 18.83 -13.55 59.23
N SER A 917 17.74 -13.33 58.50
CA SER A 917 16.88 -14.43 58.02
C SER A 917 17.59 -15.27 56.97
N GLU A 918 17.46 -16.58 57.12
CA GLU A 918 17.97 -17.53 56.12
C GLU A 918 17.28 -17.32 54.76
N ASP A 919 17.94 -17.78 53.70
CA ASP A 919 17.48 -17.68 52.31
C ASP A 919 17.69 -19.03 51.60
N ASP A 920 17.03 -19.21 50.46
CA ASP A 920 17.24 -20.36 49.59
C ASP A 920 17.40 -19.93 48.11
N GLU A 921 18.14 -20.73 47.33
CA GLU A 921 18.46 -20.38 45.93
C GLU A 921 17.24 -20.32 45.00
N ILE A 922 16.13 -20.99 45.36
CA ILE A 922 14.95 -21.20 44.52
C ILE A 922 13.85 -20.16 44.81
N SER A 923 13.80 -19.64 46.03
CA SER A 923 12.71 -18.85 46.61
C SER A 923 13.15 -17.45 47.07
N SER A 924 14.38 -17.03 46.77
CA SER A 924 14.88 -15.65 46.95
C SER A 924 14.18 -14.59 46.06
N LEU A 925 12.88 -14.77 45.79
CA LEU A 925 12.05 -13.93 44.95
C LEU A 925 11.02 -13.20 45.82
N ARG A 926 10.76 -11.92 45.54
CA ARG A 926 9.66 -11.11 46.12
C ARG A 926 8.30 -11.85 46.21
N PHE A 927 8.08 -12.86 45.35
CA PHE A 927 6.87 -13.67 45.31
C PHE A 927 6.79 -14.80 46.35
N SER A 928 7.86 -15.08 47.09
CA SER A 928 7.85 -16.03 48.21
C SER A 928 7.52 -15.37 49.55
N TYR A 929 7.68 -14.06 49.68
CA TYR A 929 7.42 -13.32 50.92
C TYR A 929 6.02 -13.51 51.51
N PRO A 930 4.92 -13.67 50.71
CA PRO A 930 3.62 -14.03 51.26
C PRO A 930 3.64 -15.34 52.08
N ILE A 931 4.48 -16.31 51.73
CA ILE A 931 4.64 -17.57 52.49
C ILE A 931 5.18 -17.28 53.89
N ASP A 932 6.18 -16.40 53.99
CA ASP A 932 6.82 -16.03 55.26
C ASP A 932 5.85 -15.31 56.19
N VAL A 933 4.98 -14.48 55.63
CA VAL A 933 3.91 -13.80 56.37
C VAL A 933 2.84 -14.78 56.82
N LEU A 934 2.40 -15.69 55.95
CA LEU A 934 1.38 -16.69 56.28
C LEU A 934 1.86 -17.68 57.35
N ASN A 935 3.12 -18.12 57.30
CA ASN A 935 3.72 -18.94 58.36
C ASN A 935 3.89 -18.15 59.67
N LEU A 936 4.18 -16.84 59.62
CA LEU A 936 4.20 -15.98 60.80
C LEU A 936 2.82 -15.84 61.43
N ILE A 937 1.77 -15.64 60.61
CA ILE A 937 0.37 -15.61 61.06
C ILE A 937 0.03 -16.91 61.80
N SER A 938 0.36 -18.08 61.22
CA SER A 938 0.14 -19.37 61.88
C SER A 938 0.95 -19.51 63.17
N SER A 939 2.19 -19.02 63.20
CA SER A 939 3.11 -19.10 64.34
C SER A 939 2.71 -18.16 65.49
N ALA A 940 1.96 -17.09 65.21
CA ALA A 940 1.52 -16.12 66.22
C ALA A 940 0.66 -16.73 67.33
N SER A 941 0.06 -17.91 67.07
CA SER A 941 -0.67 -18.68 68.09
C SER A 941 0.19 -19.17 69.26
N SER A 942 1.52 -19.21 69.13
CA SER A 942 2.47 -19.57 70.19
C SER A 942 2.74 -18.42 71.18
N LEU A 943 2.29 -17.18 70.88
CA LEU A 943 2.51 -16.01 71.72
C LEU A 943 1.48 -15.92 72.85
N LYS A 944 1.94 -15.95 74.10
CA LYS A 944 1.10 -15.94 75.31
C LYS A 944 0.33 -14.63 75.54
N ASP A 945 0.81 -13.52 74.99
CA ASP A 945 0.23 -12.19 75.19
C ASP A 945 -0.58 -11.70 73.98
N ALA A 946 -0.75 -12.53 72.95
CA ALA A 946 -1.36 -12.13 71.69
C ALA A 946 -2.79 -12.69 71.53
N ASN A 947 -3.70 -11.88 70.99
CA ASN A 947 -5.01 -12.34 70.54
C ASN A 947 -4.91 -12.89 69.11
N LYS A 948 -4.77 -14.22 69.00
CA LYS A 948 -4.65 -14.92 67.71
C LYS A 948 -5.87 -14.79 66.79
N ASN A 949 -7.01 -14.32 67.29
CA ASN A 949 -8.23 -14.11 66.51
C ASN A 949 -8.38 -12.67 66.01
N LYS A 950 -7.46 -11.76 66.40
CA LYS A 950 -7.52 -10.34 66.08
C LYS A 950 -6.20 -9.86 65.48
N ILE A 951 -5.98 -10.23 64.21
CA ILE A 951 -4.79 -9.91 63.42
C ILE A 951 -5.11 -8.82 62.40
N PHE A 952 -4.21 -7.87 62.27
CA PHE A 952 -4.25 -6.78 61.30
C PHE A 952 -3.00 -6.80 60.44
N LEU A 953 -3.13 -6.40 59.18
CA LEU A 953 -2.00 -6.29 58.26
C LEU A 953 -1.76 -4.83 57.90
N TRP A 954 -0.49 -4.44 57.88
CA TRP A 954 -0.07 -3.15 57.33
C TRP A 954 1.02 -3.37 56.30
N GLY A 955 0.93 -2.76 55.12
CA GLY A 955 1.90 -2.94 54.04
C GLY A 955 2.30 -1.64 53.37
N HIS A 956 3.58 -1.44 53.05
CA HIS A 956 4.05 -0.28 52.29
C HIS A 956 4.74 -0.69 50.98
N SER A 957 4.42 -0.05 49.85
CA SER A 957 5.11 -0.26 48.57
C SER A 957 5.07 -1.75 48.15
N MET A 958 6.22 -2.42 48.01
CA MET A 958 6.30 -3.88 47.84
C MET A 958 5.56 -4.66 48.94
N GLY A 959 5.61 -4.21 50.19
CA GLY A 959 4.88 -4.81 51.30
C GLY A 959 3.36 -4.67 51.16
N GLY A 960 2.89 -3.68 50.40
CA GLY A 960 1.51 -3.56 49.96
C GLY A 960 1.13 -4.71 49.01
N GLU A 961 1.98 -5.04 48.04
CA GLU A 961 1.79 -6.22 47.17
C GLU A 961 1.75 -7.51 47.98
N VAL A 962 2.69 -7.69 48.91
CA VAL A 962 2.74 -8.88 49.79
C VAL A 962 1.46 -8.98 50.61
N THR A 963 0.99 -7.86 51.17
CA THR A 963 -0.25 -7.79 51.96
C THR A 963 -1.46 -8.21 51.11
N LEU A 964 -1.61 -7.67 49.90
CA LEU A 964 -2.72 -8.03 49.01
C LEU A 964 -2.71 -9.52 48.67
N LYS A 965 -1.54 -10.08 48.36
CA LYS A 965 -1.39 -11.52 48.09
C LYS A 965 -1.76 -12.38 49.29
N VAL A 966 -1.31 -12.01 50.49
CA VAL A 966 -1.68 -12.70 51.72
C VAL A 966 -3.19 -12.73 51.88
N LEU A 967 -3.88 -11.60 51.64
CA LEU A 967 -5.34 -11.53 51.72
C LEU A 967 -6.05 -12.40 50.68
N GLU A 968 -5.49 -12.54 49.47
CA GLU A 968 -6.06 -13.39 48.41
C GLU A 968 -5.84 -14.88 48.63
N ILE A 969 -4.74 -15.23 49.32
CA ILE A 969 -4.34 -16.60 49.64
C ILE A 969 -5.06 -17.11 50.90
N PHE A 970 -5.30 -16.24 51.88
CA PHE A 970 -5.83 -16.62 53.18
C PHE A 970 -7.23 -17.24 53.05
N ASN A 971 -7.39 -18.49 53.52
CA ASN A 971 -8.48 -19.40 53.16
C ASN A 971 -9.85 -18.98 53.75
N LYS A 972 -10.91 -18.97 52.90
CA LYS A 972 -12.31 -18.64 53.25
C LYS A 972 -12.97 -19.55 54.28
N THR A 973 -12.37 -20.68 54.64
CA THR A 973 -13.02 -21.75 55.46
C THR A 973 -12.54 -21.85 56.91
N LYS A 974 -11.58 -21.02 57.35
CA LYS A 974 -11.19 -20.90 58.76
C LYS A 974 -11.64 -19.55 59.29
N ASN A 975 -12.40 -19.52 60.40
CA ASN A 975 -12.84 -18.30 61.10
C ASN A 975 -11.79 -17.18 60.98
N SER A 976 -12.11 -16.09 60.28
CA SER A 976 -11.12 -15.09 59.83
C SER A 976 -10.37 -14.46 61.00
N GLN A 977 -9.10 -14.85 61.16
CA GLN A 977 -8.18 -14.25 62.13
C GLN A 977 -7.76 -12.84 61.71
N ILE A 978 -7.70 -12.58 60.40
CA ILE A 978 -7.38 -11.25 59.85
C ILE A 978 -8.66 -10.41 59.84
N LYS A 979 -8.61 -9.23 60.46
CA LYS A 979 -9.77 -8.34 60.65
C LYS A 979 -9.81 -7.15 59.69
N ALA A 980 -8.66 -6.55 59.41
CA ALA A 980 -8.54 -5.45 58.45
C ALA A 980 -7.09 -5.33 57.95
N ALA A 981 -6.91 -4.68 56.80
CA ALA A 981 -5.61 -4.39 56.22
C ALA A 981 -5.47 -2.92 55.82
N VAL A 982 -4.29 -2.35 56.04
CA VAL A 982 -3.91 -1.01 55.57
C VAL A 982 -2.75 -1.15 54.59
N VAL A 983 -2.85 -0.54 53.41
CA VAL A 983 -1.76 -0.50 52.43
C VAL A 983 -1.40 0.94 52.06
N TRP A 984 -0.11 1.24 52.09
CA TRP A 984 0.48 2.54 51.76
C TRP A 984 1.25 2.44 50.45
N SER A 985 0.99 3.35 49.51
CA SER A 985 1.58 3.38 48.16
C SER A 985 1.78 1.99 47.54
N PRO A 986 0.75 1.11 47.52
CA PRO A 986 0.92 -0.30 47.18
C PRO A 986 1.32 -0.51 45.71
N VAL A 987 2.28 -1.39 45.47
CA VAL A 987 2.44 -2.00 44.15
C VAL A 987 1.31 -3.01 43.95
N ILE A 988 0.49 -2.81 42.92
CA ILE A 988 -0.70 -3.64 42.68
C ILE A 988 -0.54 -4.60 41.49
N ASP A 989 0.34 -4.29 40.54
CA ASP A 989 0.49 -5.09 39.33
C ASP A 989 1.96 -5.38 38.98
N PRO A 990 2.48 -6.56 39.38
CA PRO A 990 3.83 -6.96 39.02
C PRO A 990 4.03 -7.13 37.51
N ILE A 991 2.97 -7.37 36.70
CA ILE A 991 3.12 -7.42 35.24
C ILE A 991 3.55 -6.06 34.71
N ARG A 992 2.84 -5.00 35.11
CA ARG A 992 3.19 -3.62 34.74
C ARG A 992 4.52 -3.19 35.34
N TRP A 993 4.74 -3.50 36.62
CA TRP A 993 5.97 -3.15 37.33
C TRP A 993 7.22 -3.65 36.59
N PHE A 994 7.22 -4.92 36.18
CA PHE A 994 8.35 -5.58 35.53
C PHE A 994 8.32 -5.57 33.98
N SER A 995 7.41 -4.82 33.37
CA SER A 995 7.28 -4.75 31.90
C SER A 995 8.52 -4.11 31.26
N LYS A 996 8.86 -4.50 30.03
CA LYS A 996 10.03 -4.02 29.28
C LYS A 996 10.12 -2.49 29.22
N ASN A 997 8.99 -1.79 29.20
CA ASN A 997 8.94 -0.33 29.12
C ASN A 997 9.14 0.34 30.49
N ASN A 998 8.70 -0.30 31.57
CA ASN A 998 8.81 0.26 32.92
C ASN A 998 10.13 -0.15 33.60
N LEU A 999 10.64 -1.34 33.28
CA LEU A 999 11.81 -1.96 33.90
C LEU A 999 13.06 -1.04 33.95
N PRO A 1000 13.45 -0.31 32.88
CA PRO A 1000 14.62 0.58 32.92
C PRO A 1000 14.49 1.79 33.85
N ASN A 1001 13.24 2.17 34.20
CA ASN A 1001 12.94 3.34 35.02
C ASN A 1001 12.79 2.99 36.50
N LEU A 1002 12.81 1.71 36.86
CA LEU A 1002 12.71 1.28 38.24
C LEU A 1002 13.99 1.67 39.01
N PRO A 1003 13.88 2.27 40.21
CA PRO A 1003 15.03 2.57 41.05
C PRO A 1003 15.94 1.35 41.28
N GLU A 1004 15.33 0.16 41.43
CA GLU A 1004 16.01 -1.11 41.66
C GLU A 1004 16.74 -1.64 40.42
N PHE A 1005 16.41 -1.16 39.20
CA PHE A 1005 17.05 -1.59 37.95
C PHE A 1005 18.53 -1.20 37.87
N SER A 1006 18.89 -0.09 38.53
CA SER A 1006 20.25 0.42 38.59
C SER A 1006 21.15 -0.29 39.61
N ALA A 1007 20.58 -1.13 40.50
CA ALA A 1007 21.35 -1.88 41.49
C ALA A 1007 22.07 -3.07 40.84
N ASN A 1008 23.32 -3.34 41.26
CA ASN A 1008 24.14 -4.45 40.75
C ASN A 1008 24.49 -5.45 41.87
N PRO A 1009 24.12 -6.74 41.74
CA PRO A 1009 23.28 -7.30 40.67
C PRO A 1009 21.85 -6.78 40.74
N PHE A 1010 21.16 -6.78 39.60
CA PHE A 1010 19.75 -6.41 39.52
C PHE A 1010 18.97 -7.33 40.46
N PRO A 1011 18.27 -6.83 41.50
CA PRO A 1011 17.71 -7.66 42.57
C PRO A 1011 16.75 -8.74 42.08
N TYR A 1012 16.13 -8.51 40.93
CA TYR A 1012 15.14 -9.38 40.33
C TYR A 1012 15.66 -10.16 39.11
N GLU A 1013 16.97 -10.14 38.84
CA GLU A 1013 17.58 -10.91 37.75
C GLU A 1013 17.32 -12.41 37.90
N LYS A 1014 17.34 -12.92 39.14
CA LYS A 1014 16.98 -14.30 39.46
C LYS A 1014 15.53 -14.62 39.11
N ILE A 1015 14.59 -13.69 39.31
CA ILE A 1015 13.18 -13.87 38.92
C ILE A 1015 13.09 -14.14 37.42
N PHE A 1016 13.76 -13.33 36.59
CA PHE A 1016 13.72 -13.51 35.13
C PHE A 1016 14.41 -14.78 34.66
N LYS A 1017 15.43 -15.28 35.39
CA LYS A 1017 16.04 -16.60 35.12
C LYS A 1017 15.09 -17.76 35.43
N VAL A 1018 14.30 -17.67 36.50
CA VAL A 1018 13.42 -18.76 36.95
C VAL A 1018 12.08 -18.78 36.22
N ILE A 1019 11.43 -17.63 36.05
CA ILE A 1019 10.06 -17.54 35.52
C ILE A 1019 9.92 -16.72 34.22
N GLY A 1020 11.03 -16.23 33.63
CA GLY A 1020 11.01 -15.41 32.41
C GLY A 1020 10.49 -13.98 32.63
N THR A 1021 10.52 -13.13 31.60
CA THR A 1021 9.95 -11.76 31.67
C THR A 1021 8.43 -11.79 31.47
N PRO A 1022 7.68 -10.74 31.88
CA PRO A 1022 6.24 -10.66 31.66
C PRO A 1022 5.83 -10.85 30.19
N GLU A 1023 6.64 -10.39 29.24
CA GLU A 1023 6.39 -10.52 27.81
C GLU A 1023 6.57 -11.97 27.32
N LYS A 1024 7.51 -12.70 27.94
CA LYS A 1024 7.79 -14.10 27.59
C LYS A 1024 6.77 -15.05 28.20
N ASN A 1025 6.32 -14.79 29.44
CA ASN A 1025 5.46 -15.70 30.21
C ASN A 1025 4.24 -14.99 30.84
N PRO A 1026 3.37 -14.31 30.07
CA PRO A 1026 2.34 -13.42 30.60
C PRO A 1026 1.33 -14.11 31.53
N LEU A 1027 0.90 -15.34 31.21
CA LEU A 1027 -0.01 -16.12 32.04
C LEU A 1027 0.59 -16.49 33.40
N LEU A 1028 1.90 -16.72 33.45
CA LEU A 1028 2.59 -17.03 34.70
C LEU A 1028 2.65 -15.79 35.59
N TRP A 1029 3.02 -14.65 35.01
CA TRP A 1029 3.05 -13.37 35.70
C TRP A 1029 1.66 -12.92 36.17
N GLN A 1030 0.61 -13.24 35.42
CA GLN A 1030 -0.78 -13.04 35.84
C GLN A 1030 -1.13 -13.87 37.07
N SER A 1031 -0.72 -15.14 37.11
CA SER A 1031 -0.94 -15.99 38.29
C SER A 1031 -0.21 -15.50 39.55
N LEU A 1032 0.70 -14.52 39.40
CA LEU A 1032 1.44 -13.85 40.47
C LEU A 1032 0.89 -12.44 40.77
N SER A 1033 -0.07 -11.91 40.01
CA SER A 1033 -0.55 -10.53 40.16
C SER A 1033 -1.78 -10.46 41.08
N PRO A 1034 -1.76 -9.64 42.15
CA PRO A 1034 -2.90 -9.57 43.05
C PRO A 1034 -4.17 -9.02 42.39
N LEU A 1035 -4.04 -8.11 41.42
CA LEU A 1035 -5.21 -7.64 40.63
C LEU A 1035 -6.02 -8.76 39.97
N SER A 1036 -5.43 -9.94 39.75
CA SER A 1036 -6.14 -11.07 39.15
C SER A 1036 -7.05 -11.83 40.13
N TYR A 1037 -6.95 -11.56 41.45
CA TYR A 1037 -7.60 -12.36 42.49
C TYR A 1037 -8.31 -11.54 43.58
N LEU A 1038 -8.49 -10.23 43.40
CA LEU A 1038 -9.15 -9.33 44.37
C LEU A 1038 -10.52 -9.81 44.86
N ASN A 1039 -11.26 -10.59 44.06
CA ASN A 1039 -12.54 -11.16 44.47
C ASN A 1039 -12.43 -12.12 45.67
N ASN A 1040 -11.22 -12.63 45.95
CA ASN A 1040 -10.95 -13.49 47.10
C ASN A 1040 -10.71 -12.71 48.40
N ILE A 1041 -10.50 -11.39 48.32
CA ILE A 1041 -10.33 -10.54 49.49
C ILE A 1041 -11.71 -10.28 50.13
N ASP A 1042 -11.91 -10.80 51.34
CA ASP A 1042 -13.15 -10.59 52.12
C ASP A 1042 -12.91 -9.71 53.37
N VAL A 1043 -11.67 -9.20 53.51
CA VAL A 1043 -11.21 -8.35 54.60
C VAL A 1043 -11.31 -6.86 54.18
N PRO A 1044 -11.78 -5.95 55.06
CA PRO A 1044 -11.74 -4.50 54.81
C PRO A 1044 -10.32 -3.98 54.54
N VAL A 1045 -10.17 -3.15 53.50
CA VAL A 1045 -8.88 -2.59 53.08
C VAL A 1045 -8.88 -1.07 53.09
N GLN A 1046 -7.94 -0.45 53.81
CA GLN A 1046 -7.67 0.98 53.70
C GLN A 1046 -6.43 1.21 52.84
N ILE A 1047 -6.50 2.17 51.92
CA ILE A 1047 -5.43 2.54 50.99
C ILE A 1047 -5.00 3.98 51.30
N ASN A 1048 -3.70 4.24 51.40
CA ASN A 1048 -3.11 5.57 51.62
C ASN A 1048 -2.07 5.85 50.53
N HIS A 1049 -2.11 7.01 49.89
CA HIS A 1049 -1.16 7.32 48.81
C HIS A 1049 -0.96 8.84 48.63
N GLY A 1050 0.28 9.28 48.46
CA GLY A 1050 0.64 10.65 48.11
C GLY A 1050 0.43 10.93 46.62
N THR A 1051 -0.15 12.08 46.25
CA THR A 1051 -0.43 12.38 44.83
C THR A 1051 0.82 12.75 44.02
N ALA A 1052 1.97 12.98 44.68
CA ALA A 1052 3.26 13.26 44.06
C ALA A 1052 4.26 12.08 44.26
N ASP A 1053 3.74 10.86 44.40
CA ASP A 1053 4.57 9.65 44.45
C ASP A 1053 5.25 9.39 43.09
N GLU A 1054 6.56 9.56 43.04
CA GLU A 1054 7.37 9.34 41.83
C GLU A 1054 7.77 7.87 41.64
N MET A 1055 7.54 6.99 42.62
CA MET A 1055 7.95 5.58 42.58
C MET A 1055 6.79 4.67 42.17
N VAL A 1056 5.66 4.78 42.86
CA VAL A 1056 4.44 4.04 42.55
C VAL A 1056 3.39 5.06 42.13
N PRO A 1057 2.84 5.00 40.91
CA PRO A 1057 1.87 5.99 40.48
C PRO A 1057 0.62 5.99 41.36
N TYR A 1058 0.18 7.17 41.80
CA TYR A 1058 -1.02 7.35 42.62
C TYR A 1058 -2.26 6.69 42.01
N GLU A 1059 -2.35 6.70 40.67
CA GLU A 1059 -3.44 6.09 39.90
C GLU A 1059 -3.60 4.59 40.18
N TRP A 1060 -2.55 3.91 40.65
CA TRP A 1060 -2.61 2.50 41.02
C TRP A 1060 -3.44 2.31 42.30
N SER A 1061 -3.35 3.21 43.27
CA SER A 1061 -4.23 3.15 44.45
C SER A 1061 -5.68 3.47 44.11
N VAL A 1062 -5.91 4.39 43.17
CA VAL A 1062 -7.25 4.66 42.65
C VAL A 1062 -7.81 3.43 41.94
N GLU A 1063 -7.01 2.77 41.09
CA GLU A 1063 -7.40 1.54 40.41
C GLU A 1063 -7.74 0.41 41.38
N LEU A 1064 -6.90 0.15 42.39
CA LEU A 1064 -7.19 -0.86 43.41
C LEU A 1064 -8.47 -0.55 44.19
N TYR A 1065 -8.68 0.71 44.55
CA TYR A 1065 -9.88 1.13 45.26
C TYR A 1065 -11.14 0.89 44.42
N ASP A 1066 -11.14 1.35 43.17
CA ASP A 1066 -12.26 1.18 42.24
C ASP A 1066 -12.55 -0.31 41.97
N ASP A 1067 -11.50 -1.12 41.78
CA ASP A 1067 -11.64 -2.56 41.54
C ASP A 1067 -12.26 -3.27 42.75
N LEU A 1068 -11.81 -2.95 43.97
CA LEU A 1068 -12.38 -3.49 45.20
C LEU A 1068 -13.86 -3.09 45.35
N LEU A 1069 -14.21 -1.83 45.09
CA LEU A 1069 -15.61 -1.37 45.12
C LEU A 1069 -16.48 -2.06 44.07
N SER A 1070 -15.96 -2.24 42.84
CA SER A 1070 -16.68 -2.91 41.76
C SER A 1070 -17.04 -4.38 42.09
N LEU A 1071 -16.24 -5.00 42.96
CA LEU A 1071 -16.43 -6.36 43.46
C LEU A 1071 -17.23 -6.41 44.78
N ASN A 1072 -17.88 -5.30 45.16
CA ASN A 1072 -18.61 -5.13 46.41
C ASN A 1072 -17.77 -5.39 47.67
N LYS A 1073 -16.47 -5.08 47.64
CA LYS A 1073 -15.57 -5.20 48.79
C LYS A 1073 -15.55 -3.91 49.62
N LYS A 1074 -15.26 -4.03 50.91
CA LYS A 1074 -15.12 -2.88 51.82
C LYS A 1074 -13.73 -2.26 51.64
N ALA A 1075 -13.68 -1.08 51.03
CA ALA A 1075 -12.43 -0.34 50.86
C ALA A 1075 -12.60 1.15 51.18
N VAL A 1076 -11.52 1.81 51.61
CA VAL A 1076 -11.42 3.26 51.79
C VAL A 1076 -10.10 3.75 51.22
N LEU A 1077 -10.11 4.87 50.48
CA LEU A 1077 -8.91 5.50 49.93
C LEU A 1077 -8.70 6.89 50.55
N PHE A 1078 -7.50 7.11 51.09
CA PHE A 1078 -7.01 8.41 51.54
C PHE A 1078 -5.88 8.90 50.62
N SER A 1079 -6.06 10.10 50.08
CA SER A 1079 -5.15 10.72 49.12
C SER A 1079 -4.51 11.96 49.74
N TYR A 1080 -3.18 12.01 49.78
CA TYR A 1080 -2.42 13.09 50.42
C TYR A 1080 -1.82 13.99 49.36
N ASN A 1081 -2.32 15.23 49.25
CA ASN A 1081 -1.98 16.11 48.15
C ASN A 1081 -0.52 16.58 48.22
N ASN A 1082 0.21 16.47 47.11
CA ASN A 1082 1.62 16.83 46.95
C ASN A 1082 2.59 16.09 47.88
N ASP A 1083 2.17 14.96 48.47
CA ASP A 1083 3.04 14.15 49.32
C ASP A 1083 3.76 13.06 48.52
N ASN A 1084 4.88 12.58 49.06
CA ASN A 1084 5.78 11.64 48.40
C ASN A 1084 5.48 10.17 48.72
N HIS A 1085 6.30 9.27 48.17
CA HIS A 1085 6.17 7.81 48.35
C HIS A 1085 6.05 7.35 49.81
N ASN A 1086 6.73 8.02 50.74
CA ASN A 1086 6.73 7.64 52.16
C ASN A 1086 5.70 8.44 53.00
N LEU A 1087 4.85 9.24 52.36
CA LEU A 1087 3.93 10.18 53.01
C LEU A 1087 4.65 11.09 54.02
N SER A 1088 5.82 11.60 53.66
CA SER A 1088 6.71 12.30 54.61
C SER A 1088 6.07 13.54 55.23
N GLY A 1089 5.19 14.23 54.48
CA GLY A 1089 4.46 15.41 54.93
C GLY A 1089 3.20 15.12 55.75
N SER A 1090 2.57 13.96 55.52
CA SER A 1090 1.26 13.60 56.08
C SER A 1090 1.28 12.31 56.90
N ARG A 1091 2.46 11.82 57.26
CA ARG A 1091 2.69 10.54 57.97
C ARG A 1091 1.87 10.41 59.25
N ASP A 1092 1.85 11.45 60.09
CA ASP A 1092 1.11 11.42 61.37
C ASP A 1092 -0.40 11.28 61.14
N GLU A 1093 -0.93 11.98 60.13
CA GLU A 1093 -2.32 11.88 59.70
C GLU A 1093 -2.62 10.48 59.15
N ALA A 1094 -1.76 9.95 58.28
CA ALA A 1094 -1.93 8.62 57.71
C ALA A 1094 -1.86 7.50 58.77
N LEU A 1095 -0.99 7.64 59.78
CA LEU A 1095 -0.90 6.73 60.92
C LEU A 1095 -2.16 6.80 61.80
N LYS A 1096 -2.68 8.01 62.03
CA LYS A 1096 -3.95 8.21 62.74
C LYS A 1096 -5.11 7.55 62.00
N ASN A 1097 -5.24 7.80 60.70
CA ASN A 1097 -6.29 7.20 59.86
C ASN A 1097 -6.21 5.67 59.90
N ALA A 1098 -5.01 5.10 59.79
CA ALA A 1098 -4.80 3.65 59.91
C ALA A 1098 -5.19 3.09 61.28
N LEU A 1099 -4.86 3.78 62.37
CA LEU A 1099 -5.27 3.40 63.73
C LEU A 1099 -6.79 3.45 63.90
N ASP A 1100 -7.42 4.55 63.47
CA ASP A 1100 -8.86 4.75 63.54
C ASP A 1100 -9.61 3.69 62.71
N PHE A 1101 -9.06 3.28 61.57
CA PHE A 1101 -9.60 2.19 60.76
C PHE A 1101 -9.46 0.82 61.43
N PHE A 1102 -8.30 0.50 62.00
CA PHE A 1102 -8.12 -0.77 62.72
C PHE A 1102 -9.02 -0.88 63.95
N ASN A 1103 -9.27 0.22 64.67
CA ASN A 1103 -10.13 0.25 65.85
C ASN A 1103 -11.62 -0.02 65.55
N GLN A 1104 -12.04 0.01 64.28
CA GLN A 1104 -13.42 -0.32 63.88
C GLN A 1104 -13.71 -1.83 63.87
N PHE A 1105 -12.68 -2.68 63.94
CA PHE A 1105 -12.76 -4.13 63.87
C PHE A 1105 -12.06 -4.79 65.07
#